data_AF-A0A7W6BSR5-F1
#
_entry.id   AF-A0A7W6BSR5-F1
#
_cell.length_a   1.000
_cell.length_b   1.000
_cell.length_c   1.000
_cell.angle_alpha   90.00
_cell.angle_beta   90.00
_cell.angle_gamma   90.00
#
_symmetry.space_group_name_H-M   'P 1'
#
loop_
_entity.id
_entity.type
_entity.pdbx_description
1 polymer ?
#
loop_
_entity_poly.entity_id
_entity_poly.type
_entity_poly.pdbx_seq_one_letter_code
_entity_poly.pdbx_strand_id
1 'polypeptide(L)'
;MDLRGSPPPYAEWTPYLSGFADGEHYVLSRTAQDPDAPRHMVFSRAFLIPLELASQQENITGLLALLESLGRSKDEPTDLVWPEGTTPSAHLGLSQALLKDSDGPVVWPGQDGFGDAIAGIWRNLWPAARAQLSFRLAFSPQDVLSDPPDIACTPAKLLGRWSGYRIARDGDDPENRLALDILMGAHGAGSIRPLVGSLAAGGASLRSTAVLAEVAVAASSGTELTDLIDAMRMAASLAADPKVGADVKQALVTRAATAFMAAGCQEARMARNLDLAAFADPAPFWSGLSSWAADGIWKERDGSMTALTIADAVSSATNAPVASWRKAVADGLKAAWSDPGSEVVSATWRALAERPGLLADLMSVSRPAKLDVTLSSRPPVRLEMDRAELLLTSAVRAKMPQLHASVCAIAFTPDDAMDRHLADGEYNVESLRLSASKATPQQILSAALRHDNETLTGMGAKEAAAQPALLKSLDPGDPRWLSLWSLVLQANQEAWQGPAHPRRVMDRLLTELSQGGDAHGLIDLLATTPLADVLWFPRRAELWRHLPGTARADYLAATADAWVAAVGNGDDSGMLEEELAAAVATPGRIEPLLEHALSRPEIGCTAFRALPRLREGEFRNWFGRLVDRGGQVDRESANGLGRLVASRGWRSAAVDIADAVHDRSRDDLRPALSYIKDLLGFLTRWRLNILGESPGVSDKWRILEEVAFELYGYGPGADSLWTRAGGKEADIPKADTGREAWRIVISAAERGRGAIDVDRLIEVMSWDNPHNWALNRMKSDPMFRTKK
;
A
#
# COMPACT_ATOMS: atom_id res chain seq x y z
N MET A 1 22.26 -78.07 -23.57
CA MET A 1 23.17 -79.26 -23.51
C MET A 1 23.41 -79.62 -22.05
N ASP A 2 23.25 -80.90 -21.70
CA ASP A 2 23.19 -81.46 -20.33
C ASP A 2 24.57 -81.53 -19.60
N LEU A 3 25.66 -81.84 -20.32
CA LEU A 3 27.04 -81.77 -19.79
C LEU A 3 27.96 -81.04 -20.77
N ARG A 4 28.72 -80.06 -20.28
CA ARG A 4 29.78 -79.38 -21.07
C ARG A 4 31.20 -79.67 -20.58
N GLY A 5 31.37 -80.56 -19.60
CA GLY A 5 32.68 -80.94 -19.04
C GLY A 5 32.80 -82.46 -18.83
N SER A 6 34.01 -83.00 -18.97
CA SER A 6 34.32 -84.39 -18.61
C SER A 6 34.61 -84.50 -17.11
N PRO A 7 34.19 -85.58 -16.42
CA PRO A 7 34.51 -85.78 -15.02
C PRO A 7 36.04 -85.77 -14.84
N PRO A 8 36.57 -85.04 -13.84
CA PRO A 8 37.99 -85.07 -13.52
C PRO A 8 38.45 -86.51 -13.21
N PRO A 9 39.74 -86.84 -13.43
CA PRO A 9 40.28 -88.14 -13.03
C PRO A 9 39.96 -88.43 -11.55
N TYR A 10 39.41 -89.61 -11.26
CA TYR A 10 39.01 -90.06 -9.92
C TYR A 10 37.83 -89.30 -9.27
N ALA A 11 37.09 -88.47 -10.01
CA ALA A 11 35.86 -87.88 -9.52
C ALA A 11 34.73 -88.93 -9.51
N GLU A 12 34.32 -89.34 -8.31
CA GLU A 12 33.12 -90.16 -8.10
C GLU A 12 31.87 -89.28 -8.23
N TRP A 13 30.94 -89.69 -9.07
CA TRP A 13 29.62 -89.07 -9.25
C TRP A 13 28.57 -90.15 -9.44
N THR A 14 27.38 -89.93 -8.89
CA THR A 14 26.20 -90.80 -9.00
C THR A 14 25.25 -90.26 -10.07
N PRO A 15 24.22 -91.03 -10.52
CA PRO A 15 23.24 -90.51 -11.45
C PRO A 15 22.70 -89.15 -11.01
N TYR A 16 22.67 -88.16 -11.91
CA TYR A 16 22.34 -86.77 -11.56
C TYR A 16 21.16 -86.27 -12.39
N LEU A 17 20.51 -85.23 -11.87
CA LEU A 17 19.38 -84.56 -12.49
C LEU A 17 19.84 -83.30 -13.23
N SER A 18 19.22 -83.03 -14.38
CA SER A 18 19.33 -81.75 -15.06
C SER A 18 17.96 -81.24 -15.51
N GLY A 19 17.80 -79.93 -15.54
CA GLY A 19 16.57 -79.24 -15.94
C GLY A 19 16.93 -77.95 -16.66
N PHE A 20 16.35 -77.70 -17.82
CA PHE A 20 16.54 -76.45 -18.57
C PHE A 20 15.48 -76.30 -19.68
N ALA A 21 15.24 -75.07 -20.11
CA ALA A 21 14.43 -74.78 -21.29
C ALA A 21 15.24 -75.00 -22.60
N ASP A 22 14.62 -75.64 -23.59
CA ASP A 22 15.14 -75.81 -24.94
C ASP A 22 14.01 -75.66 -25.98
N GLY A 23 13.98 -74.50 -26.66
CA GLY A 23 12.89 -74.13 -27.54
C GLY A 23 11.54 -74.08 -26.81
N GLU A 24 10.53 -74.77 -27.34
CA GLU A 24 9.17 -74.84 -26.76
C GLU A 24 9.02 -75.90 -25.66
N HIS A 25 10.12 -76.52 -25.21
CA HIS A 25 10.09 -77.59 -24.22
C HIS A 25 10.95 -77.25 -23.00
N TYR A 26 10.50 -77.66 -21.82
CA TYR A 26 11.31 -77.83 -20.63
C TYR A 26 11.85 -79.26 -20.62
N VAL A 27 13.17 -79.40 -20.66
CA VAL A 27 13.87 -80.69 -20.64
C VAL A 27 14.19 -81.02 -19.19
N LEU A 28 13.60 -82.09 -18.67
CA LEU A 28 13.95 -82.65 -17.36
C LEU A 28 14.61 -84.00 -17.57
N SER A 29 15.89 -84.13 -17.25
CA SER A 29 16.65 -85.35 -17.50
C SER A 29 17.30 -85.93 -16.26
N ARG A 30 17.59 -87.22 -16.34
CA ARG A 30 18.50 -87.92 -15.44
C ARG A 30 19.56 -88.63 -16.27
N THR A 31 20.82 -88.41 -15.90
CA THR A 31 21.97 -88.98 -16.59
C THR A 31 22.75 -89.89 -15.65
N ALA A 32 23.08 -91.08 -16.12
CA ALA A 32 23.79 -92.11 -15.36
C ALA A 32 24.95 -92.70 -16.18
N GLN A 33 25.94 -93.27 -15.51
CA GLN A 33 26.98 -94.05 -16.20
C GLN A 33 26.35 -95.28 -16.87
N ASP A 34 26.78 -95.58 -18.10
CA ASP A 34 26.39 -96.82 -18.79
C ASP A 34 27.29 -97.97 -18.31
N PRO A 35 26.78 -98.90 -17.47
CA PRO A 35 27.58 -100.01 -16.95
C PRO A 35 28.00 -100.98 -18.05
N ASP A 36 27.29 -100.99 -19.19
CA ASP A 36 27.52 -101.90 -20.30
C ASP A 36 28.44 -101.30 -21.39
N ALA A 37 28.90 -100.07 -21.22
CA ALA A 37 29.72 -99.38 -22.21
C ALA A 37 31.23 -99.65 -22.02
N PRO A 38 32.00 -99.85 -23.11
CA PRO A 38 33.43 -100.17 -23.04
C PRO A 38 34.34 -98.99 -22.64
N ARG A 39 33.80 -97.77 -22.55
CA ARG A 39 34.46 -96.54 -22.09
C ARG A 39 33.47 -95.77 -21.24
N HIS A 40 33.93 -94.79 -20.44
CA HIS A 40 33.13 -93.89 -19.57
C HIS A 40 32.02 -93.12 -20.33
N MET A 41 31.04 -93.83 -20.85
CA MET A 41 29.87 -93.31 -21.54
C MET A 41 28.73 -93.19 -20.52
N VAL A 42 27.81 -92.30 -20.85
CA VAL A 42 26.61 -92.05 -20.06
C VAL A 42 25.39 -92.33 -20.92
N PHE A 43 24.28 -92.67 -20.27
CA PHE A 43 22.97 -92.61 -20.90
C PHE A 43 22.10 -91.61 -20.14
N SER A 44 21.21 -90.94 -20.87
CA SER A 44 20.28 -89.97 -20.32
C SER A 44 18.86 -90.39 -20.65
N ARG A 45 17.96 -90.26 -19.68
CA ARG A 45 16.51 -90.23 -19.94
C ARG A 45 16.00 -88.83 -19.68
N ALA A 46 15.13 -88.35 -20.55
CA ALA A 46 14.57 -87.02 -20.43
C ALA A 46 13.07 -87.03 -20.69
N PHE A 47 12.35 -86.17 -19.98
CA PHE A 47 11.04 -85.70 -20.37
C PHE A 47 11.21 -84.42 -21.17
N LEU A 48 10.57 -84.39 -22.34
CA LEU A 48 10.39 -83.18 -23.15
C LEU A 48 8.99 -82.66 -22.84
N ILE A 49 8.90 -81.69 -21.94
CA ILE A 49 7.62 -81.18 -21.43
C ILE A 49 7.30 -79.89 -22.17
N PRO A 50 6.12 -79.70 -22.78
CA PRO A 50 5.74 -78.39 -23.32
C PRO A 50 5.93 -77.30 -22.27
N LEU A 51 6.60 -76.20 -22.62
CA LEU A 51 7.00 -75.16 -21.66
C LEU A 51 5.78 -74.57 -20.93
N GLU A 52 4.68 -74.36 -21.65
CA GLU A 52 3.40 -73.91 -21.10
C GLU A 52 2.89 -74.86 -20.02
N LEU A 53 2.91 -76.18 -20.27
CA LEU A 53 2.50 -77.17 -19.28
C LEU A 53 3.45 -77.17 -18.07
N ALA A 54 4.76 -77.19 -18.30
CA ALA A 54 5.76 -77.18 -17.21
C ALA A 54 5.58 -75.96 -16.30
N SER A 55 5.30 -74.79 -16.87
CA SER A 55 5.13 -73.54 -16.12
C SER A 55 3.90 -73.55 -15.18
N GLN A 56 2.84 -74.27 -15.54
CA GLN A 56 1.59 -74.32 -14.77
C GLN A 56 1.61 -75.39 -13.68
N GLN A 57 2.46 -76.41 -13.81
CA GLN A 57 2.51 -77.53 -12.87
C GLN A 57 3.40 -77.20 -11.66
N GLU A 58 2.79 -77.10 -10.48
CA GLU A 58 3.50 -76.74 -9.25
C GLU A 58 4.31 -77.89 -8.65
N ASN A 59 4.05 -79.13 -9.07
CA ASN A 59 4.62 -80.30 -8.43
C ASN A 59 5.35 -81.18 -9.44
N ILE A 60 6.68 -81.11 -9.43
CA ILE A 60 7.56 -81.90 -10.31
C ILE A 60 8.03 -83.21 -9.66
N THR A 61 7.69 -83.47 -8.38
CA THR A 61 8.24 -84.59 -7.60
C THR A 61 7.92 -85.95 -8.23
N GLY A 62 6.71 -86.14 -8.75
CA GLY A 62 6.35 -87.39 -9.42
C GLY A 62 7.22 -87.68 -10.65
N LEU A 63 7.58 -86.64 -11.43
CA LEU A 63 8.45 -86.79 -12.60
C LEU A 63 9.88 -87.11 -12.17
N LEU A 64 10.39 -86.47 -11.12
CA LEU A 64 11.72 -86.78 -10.58
C LEU A 64 11.80 -88.24 -10.11
N ALA A 65 10.81 -88.71 -9.34
CA ALA A 65 10.74 -90.10 -8.89
C ALA A 65 10.62 -91.09 -10.06
N LEU A 66 9.86 -90.74 -11.10
CA LEU A 66 9.77 -91.55 -12.30
C LEU A 66 11.14 -91.64 -13.00
N LEU A 67 11.85 -90.53 -13.21
CA LEU A 67 13.21 -90.53 -13.78
C LEU A 67 14.18 -91.39 -12.95
N GLU A 68 14.05 -91.39 -11.63
CA GLU A 68 14.87 -92.23 -10.74
C GLU A 68 14.63 -93.72 -10.94
N SER A 69 13.37 -94.11 -11.18
CA SER A 69 12.96 -95.50 -11.40
C SER A 69 13.32 -96.05 -12.78
N LEU A 70 13.52 -95.18 -13.77
CA LEU A 70 13.75 -95.57 -15.16
C LEU A 70 15.24 -95.85 -15.43
N GLY A 71 15.56 -97.10 -15.80
CA GLY A 71 16.90 -97.53 -16.26
C GLY A 71 17.14 -97.26 -17.75
N ARG A 72 18.15 -97.87 -18.39
CA ARG A 72 18.33 -97.75 -19.86
C ARG A 72 17.14 -98.38 -20.61
N SER A 73 16.67 -97.76 -21.69
CA SER A 73 15.72 -98.38 -22.64
C SER A 73 15.98 -97.95 -24.08
N LYS A 74 15.50 -98.76 -25.03
CA LYS A 74 15.44 -98.49 -26.48
C LYS A 74 14.01 -98.21 -26.97
N ASP A 75 13.05 -98.06 -26.05
CA ASP A 75 11.65 -97.81 -26.40
C ASP A 75 11.50 -96.50 -27.16
N GLU A 76 10.49 -96.42 -28.03
CA GLU A 76 10.13 -95.17 -28.70
C GLU A 76 9.58 -94.16 -27.68
N PRO A 77 9.78 -92.83 -27.93
CA PRO A 77 9.20 -91.79 -27.09
C PRO A 77 7.68 -92.01 -26.92
N THR A 78 7.22 -92.02 -25.68
CA THR A 78 5.82 -92.28 -25.34
C THR A 78 5.29 -91.12 -24.50
N ASP A 79 4.07 -90.69 -24.82
CA ASP A 79 3.36 -89.67 -24.03
C ASP A 79 3.05 -90.19 -22.63
N LEU A 80 3.27 -89.33 -21.62
CA LEU A 80 3.04 -89.65 -20.23
C LEU A 80 2.07 -88.64 -19.61
N VAL A 81 1.19 -89.15 -18.75
CA VAL A 81 0.37 -88.30 -17.87
C VAL A 81 1.25 -87.82 -16.72
N TRP A 82 1.12 -86.54 -16.35
CA TRP A 82 1.90 -85.95 -15.26
C TRP A 82 1.65 -86.71 -13.94
N PRO A 83 2.66 -87.40 -13.39
CA PRO A 83 2.49 -88.21 -12.19
C PRO A 83 2.36 -87.35 -10.94
N GLU A 84 1.50 -87.78 -10.01
CA GLU A 84 1.40 -87.16 -8.68
C GLU A 84 2.63 -87.51 -7.82
N GLY A 85 2.90 -86.67 -6.81
CA GLY A 85 3.97 -86.91 -5.84
C GLY A 85 3.80 -86.06 -4.59
N THR A 86 4.40 -86.47 -3.48
CA THR A 86 4.38 -85.68 -2.24
C THR A 86 5.44 -84.59 -2.32
N THR A 87 5.04 -83.32 -2.30
CA THR A 87 6.00 -82.23 -2.49
C THR A 87 6.81 -81.92 -1.22
N PRO A 88 8.15 -81.91 -1.30
CA PRO A 88 9.00 -81.56 -0.16
C PRO A 88 8.89 -80.07 0.21
N SER A 89 9.38 -79.70 1.40
CA SER A 89 9.58 -78.30 1.76
C SER A 89 10.77 -77.72 0.99
N ALA A 90 10.69 -76.44 0.62
CA ALA A 90 11.84 -75.72 0.07
C ALA A 90 13.01 -75.74 1.05
N HIS A 91 14.24 -75.81 0.53
CA HIS A 91 15.45 -75.83 1.34
C HIS A 91 15.88 -74.40 1.70
N LEU A 92 16.15 -74.16 2.99
CA LEU A 92 16.51 -72.84 3.51
C LEU A 92 17.80 -72.30 2.89
N GLY A 93 18.92 -73.02 3.02
CA GLY A 93 20.21 -72.59 2.49
C GLY A 93 20.25 -72.36 0.98
N LEU A 94 19.49 -73.15 0.19
CA LEU A 94 19.39 -72.96 -1.26
C LEU A 94 18.60 -71.69 -1.59
N SER A 95 17.46 -71.49 -0.92
CA SER A 95 16.63 -70.29 -1.11
C SER A 95 17.38 -69.01 -0.73
N GLN A 96 18.15 -69.04 0.36
CA GLN A 96 19.02 -67.93 0.76
C GLN A 96 20.11 -67.64 -0.27
N ALA A 97 20.80 -68.68 -0.75
CA ALA A 97 21.86 -68.51 -1.74
C ALA A 97 21.33 -67.97 -3.08
N LEU A 98 20.12 -68.35 -3.49
CA LEU A 98 19.48 -67.84 -4.71
C LEU A 98 19.17 -66.34 -4.67
N LEU A 99 18.95 -65.78 -3.48
CA LEU A 99 18.65 -64.35 -3.30
C LEU A 99 19.88 -63.46 -3.21
N LYS A 100 21.06 -64.02 -2.94
CA LYS A 100 22.30 -63.25 -2.91
C LYS A 100 22.63 -62.79 -4.33
N ASP A 101 22.85 -61.48 -4.50
CA ASP A 101 23.22 -60.91 -5.78
C ASP A 101 24.68 -61.26 -6.12
N SER A 102 24.87 -62.20 -7.06
CA SER A 102 26.18 -62.53 -7.58
C SER A 102 26.08 -63.13 -8.98
N ASP A 103 27.15 -62.93 -9.75
CA ASP A 103 27.35 -63.63 -11.00
C ASP A 103 27.58 -65.14 -10.77
N GLY A 104 27.13 -65.94 -11.74
CA GLY A 104 27.26 -67.41 -11.72
C GLY A 104 26.16 -68.17 -10.97
N PRO A 105 26.19 -69.51 -11.00
CA PRO A 105 25.20 -70.37 -10.36
C PRO A 105 25.31 -70.38 -8.83
N VAL A 106 24.22 -70.75 -8.17
CA VAL A 106 24.28 -71.26 -6.80
C VAL A 106 24.80 -72.70 -6.81
N VAL A 107 25.76 -72.99 -5.97
CA VAL A 107 26.41 -74.30 -5.89
C VAL A 107 25.77 -75.14 -4.78
N TRP A 108 25.15 -76.26 -5.16
CA TRP A 108 24.62 -77.25 -4.24
C TRP A 108 25.70 -78.27 -3.86
N PRO A 109 25.99 -78.47 -2.55
CA PRO A 109 27.07 -79.35 -2.10
C PRO A 109 26.66 -80.82 -2.04
N GLY A 110 27.27 -81.67 -2.89
CA GLY A 110 26.94 -83.09 -2.97
C GLY A 110 25.75 -83.37 -3.88
N GLN A 111 25.38 -84.64 -4.06
CA GLN A 111 24.26 -85.04 -4.92
C GLN A 111 23.03 -85.47 -4.11
N ASP A 112 23.21 -85.75 -2.81
CA ASP A 112 22.14 -86.14 -1.90
C ASP A 112 21.17 -84.96 -1.65
N GLY A 113 19.88 -85.26 -1.59
CA GLY A 113 18.82 -84.26 -1.33
C GLY A 113 18.62 -83.22 -2.44
N PHE A 114 19.38 -83.28 -3.54
CA PHE A 114 19.31 -82.28 -4.61
C PHE A 114 17.94 -82.25 -5.29
N GLY A 115 17.39 -83.41 -5.63
CA GLY A 115 16.06 -83.52 -6.25
C GLY A 115 14.95 -82.92 -5.37
N ASP A 116 14.98 -83.21 -4.06
CA ASP A 116 14.03 -82.65 -3.10
C ASP A 116 14.16 -81.13 -2.97
N ALA A 117 15.39 -80.61 -2.97
CA ALA A 117 15.64 -79.17 -2.90
C ALA A 117 15.11 -78.43 -4.14
N ILE A 118 15.30 -79.01 -5.34
CA ILE A 118 14.73 -78.48 -6.59
C ILE A 118 13.20 -78.53 -6.55
N ALA A 119 12.60 -79.67 -6.19
CA ALA A 119 11.15 -79.81 -6.13
C ALA A 119 10.50 -78.86 -5.11
N GLY A 120 11.15 -78.66 -3.96
CA GLY A 120 10.68 -77.76 -2.91
C GLY A 120 10.65 -76.29 -3.36
N ILE A 121 11.67 -75.84 -4.08
CA ILE A 121 11.69 -74.48 -4.65
C ILE A 121 10.71 -74.36 -5.82
N TRP A 122 10.70 -75.33 -6.75
CA TRP A 122 9.83 -75.35 -7.94
C TRP A 122 8.37 -75.05 -7.61
N ARG A 123 7.85 -75.66 -6.54
CA ARG A 123 6.47 -75.43 -6.07
C ARG A 123 6.17 -73.97 -5.82
N ASN A 124 7.11 -73.26 -5.22
CA ASN A 124 6.93 -71.88 -4.78
C ASN A 124 7.23 -70.84 -5.88
N LEU A 125 7.77 -71.26 -7.02
CA LEU A 125 8.03 -70.38 -8.16
C LEU A 125 6.73 -70.07 -8.92
N TRP A 126 6.66 -68.87 -9.51
CA TRP A 126 5.61 -68.51 -10.47
C TRP A 126 5.93 -69.08 -11.86
N PRO A 127 4.96 -69.12 -12.80
CA PRO A 127 5.11 -69.83 -14.07
C PRO A 127 6.36 -69.46 -14.88
N ALA A 128 6.66 -68.16 -15.01
CA ALA A 128 7.84 -67.71 -15.75
C ALA A 128 9.17 -68.17 -15.11
N ALA A 129 9.27 -68.14 -13.78
CA ALA A 129 10.46 -68.63 -13.08
C ALA A 129 10.60 -70.16 -13.21
N ARG A 130 9.50 -70.93 -13.20
CA ARG A 130 9.54 -72.38 -13.48
C ARG A 130 10.04 -72.66 -14.89
N ALA A 131 9.54 -71.91 -15.87
CA ALA A 131 9.92 -72.07 -17.27
C ALA A 131 11.41 -71.75 -17.53
N GLN A 132 12.02 -70.89 -16.70
CA GLN A 132 13.42 -70.46 -16.85
C GLN A 132 14.40 -71.21 -15.94
N LEU A 133 13.91 -71.83 -14.85
CA LEU A 133 14.77 -72.47 -13.86
C LEU A 133 15.69 -73.49 -14.54
N SER A 134 16.98 -73.35 -14.29
CA SER A 134 17.99 -74.22 -14.87
C SER A 134 18.89 -74.81 -13.81
N PHE A 135 19.11 -76.12 -13.90
CA PHE A 135 19.98 -76.83 -12.98
C PHE A 135 20.68 -78.00 -13.64
N ARG A 136 21.92 -78.27 -13.26
CA ARG A 136 22.70 -79.41 -13.77
C ARG A 136 23.86 -79.77 -12.85
N LEU A 137 24.51 -80.90 -13.14
CA LEU A 137 25.79 -81.26 -12.55
C LEU A 137 26.93 -80.43 -13.20
N ALA A 138 27.84 -79.91 -12.37
CA ALA A 138 29.07 -79.28 -12.81
C ALA A 138 30.22 -79.68 -11.88
N PHE A 139 31.40 -79.93 -12.43
CA PHE A 139 32.57 -80.39 -11.67
C PHE A 139 33.52 -79.25 -11.29
N SER A 140 33.43 -78.14 -12.02
CA SER A 140 34.23 -76.93 -11.79
C SER A 140 33.52 -75.68 -12.32
N PRO A 141 33.94 -74.48 -11.87
CA PRO A 141 33.49 -73.22 -12.43
C PRO A 141 33.61 -73.10 -13.97
N GLN A 142 34.61 -73.77 -14.58
CA GLN A 142 34.81 -73.72 -16.02
C GLN A 142 33.64 -74.35 -16.80
N ASP A 143 32.91 -75.29 -16.20
CA ASP A 143 31.79 -75.99 -16.84
C ASP A 143 30.54 -75.10 -16.98
N VAL A 144 30.53 -73.93 -16.33
CA VAL A 144 29.38 -73.01 -16.27
C VAL A 144 29.66 -71.62 -16.83
N LEU A 145 30.90 -71.31 -17.25
CA LEU A 145 31.28 -69.96 -17.70
C LEU A 145 30.48 -69.44 -18.90
N SER A 146 30.27 -70.28 -19.92
CA SER A 146 29.63 -69.85 -21.18
C SER A 146 28.10 -69.81 -21.12
N ASP A 147 27.51 -70.54 -20.17
CA ASP A 147 26.08 -70.85 -20.10
C ASP A 147 25.76 -71.31 -18.68
N PRO A 148 25.71 -70.38 -17.70
CA PRO A 148 25.58 -70.72 -16.29
C PRO A 148 24.14 -71.13 -15.95
N PRO A 149 23.93 -72.29 -15.29
CA PRO A 149 22.61 -72.62 -14.75
C PRO A 149 22.28 -71.69 -13.56
N ASP A 150 21.03 -71.70 -13.10
CA ASP A 150 20.68 -71.07 -11.82
C ASP A 150 21.30 -71.85 -10.65
N ILE A 151 21.31 -73.18 -10.75
CA ILE A 151 21.82 -74.08 -9.71
C ILE A 151 22.78 -75.11 -10.31
N ALA A 152 24.01 -75.13 -9.82
CA ALA A 152 25.02 -76.14 -10.15
C ALA A 152 25.17 -77.13 -8.99
N CYS A 153 24.82 -78.38 -9.22
CA CYS A 153 25.15 -79.46 -8.29
C CYS A 153 26.61 -79.89 -8.51
N THR A 154 27.40 -80.05 -7.44
CA THR A 154 28.78 -80.53 -7.52
C THR A 154 29.03 -81.66 -6.54
N PRO A 155 29.82 -82.70 -6.88
CA PRO A 155 30.23 -83.71 -5.91
C PRO A 155 30.89 -83.08 -4.68
N ALA A 156 30.59 -83.57 -3.48
CA ALA A 156 31.05 -82.97 -2.22
C ALA A 156 32.58 -82.83 -2.14
N LYS A 157 33.32 -83.82 -2.68
CA LYS A 157 34.79 -83.82 -2.75
C LYS A 157 35.36 -82.68 -3.62
N LEU A 158 34.56 -82.12 -4.54
CA LEU A 158 34.98 -81.07 -5.47
C LEU A 158 34.51 -79.67 -5.04
N LEU A 159 33.77 -79.55 -3.94
CA LEU A 159 33.21 -78.28 -3.47
C LEU A 159 34.29 -77.19 -3.28
N GLY A 160 35.51 -77.58 -2.87
CA GLY A 160 36.62 -76.65 -2.71
C GLY A 160 37.05 -75.90 -3.98
N ARG A 161 36.68 -76.40 -5.18
CA ARG A 161 36.94 -75.73 -6.47
C ARG A 161 36.03 -74.53 -6.72
N TRP A 162 34.93 -74.41 -5.97
CA TRP A 162 33.92 -73.37 -6.11
C TRP A 162 34.13 -72.20 -5.14
N SER A 163 35.39 -71.94 -4.76
CA SER A 163 35.73 -70.80 -3.91
C SER A 163 35.32 -69.49 -4.60
N GLY A 164 34.66 -68.59 -3.87
CA GLY A 164 34.09 -67.35 -4.40
C GLY A 164 32.68 -67.48 -5.00
N TYR A 165 32.11 -68.69 -5.10
CA TYR A 165 30.72 -68.89 -5.53
C TYR A 165 29.74 -68.97 -4.35
N ARG A 166 28.46 -68.73 -4.63
CA ARG A 166 27.36 -68.86 -3.66
C ARG A 166 27.11 -70.34 -3.38
N ILE A 167 27.51 -70.83 -2.21
CA ILE A 167 27.28 -72.23 -1.81
C ILE A 167 26.02 -72.30 -0.95
N ALA A 168 25.09 -73.20 -1.29
CA ALA A 168 23.91 -73.47 -0.47
C ALA A 168 24.32 -74.10 0.86
N ARG A 169 24.11 -73.39 1.97
CA ARG A 169 24.39 -73.84 3.34
C ARG A 169 23.35 -73.28 4.29
N ASP A 170 22.99 -74.06 5.30
CA ASP A 170 22.15 -73.56 6.39
C ASP A 170 23.02 -72.83 7.40
N GLY A 171 22.67 -71.59 7.75
CA GLY A 171 23.36 -70.87 8.85
C GLY A 171 23.61 -69.38 8.63
N ASP A 172 23.29 -68.82 7.45
CA ASP A 172 23.39 -67.37 7.24
C ASP A 172 22.08 -66.68 7.66
N ASP A 173 22.19 -65.48 8.26
CA ASP A 173 21.03 -64.60 8.42
C ASP A 173 20.59 -64.08 7.05
N PRO A 174 19.30 -64.16 6.69
CA PRO A 174 18.84 -63.72 5.39
C PRO A 174 18.82 -62.20 5.28
N GLU A 175 19.48 -61.65 4.26
CA GLU A 175 19.47 -60.22 3.94
C GLU A 175 18.07 -59.73 3.55
N ASN A 176 17.28 -60.55 2.83
CA ASN A 176 15.93 -60.22 2.41
C ASN A 176 14.92 -61.29 2.87
N ARG A 177 14.43 -61.15 4.11
CA ARG A 177 13.55 -62.12 4.76
C ARG A 177 12.24 -62.37 4.00
N LEU A 178 11.64 -61.34 3.42
CA LEU A 178 10.38 -61.50 2.70
C LEU A 178 10.56 -62.23 1.37
N ALA A 179 11.62 -61.90 0.61
CA ALA A 179 11.96 -62.64 -0.60
C ALA A 179 12.25 -64.12 -0.29
N LEU A 180 12.88 -64.39 0.86
CA LEU A 180 13.09 -65.75 1.34
C LEU A 180 11.76 -66.44 1.66
N ASP A 181 10.85 -65.79 2.37
CA ASP A 181 9.53 -66.34 2.70
C ASP A 181 8.71 -66.69 1.44
N ILE A 182 8.87 -65.92 0.36
CA ILE A 182 8.26 -66.21 -0.95
C ILE A 182 8.81 -67.54 -1.52
N LEU A 183 10.14 -67.70 -1.59
CA LEU A 183 10.79 -68.92 -2.09
C LEU A 183 10.55 -70.14 -1.18
N MET A 184 10.45 -69.91 0.13
CA MET A 184 10.17 -70.96 1.11
C MET A 184 8.70 -71.37 1.16
N GLY A 185 7.81 -70.47 0.74
CA GLY A 185 6.36 -70.62 0.88
C GLY A 185 5.88 -70.58 2.32
N ALA A 186 6.54 -69.76 3.12
CA ALA A 186 6.16 -69.54 4.51
C ALA A 186 4.82 -68.78 4.60
N HIS A 187 4.06 -69.05 5.67
CA HIS A 187 2.77 -68.39 5.92
C HIS A 187 2.86 -66.85 6.02
N GLY A 188 4.02 -66.31 6.40
CA GLY A 188 4.27 -64.86 6.49
C GLY A 188 4.14 -64.11 5.17
N ALA A 189 4.36 -64.76 4.02
CA ALA A 189 4.21 -64.16 2.69
C ALA A 189 2.77 -64.25 2.12
N GLY A 190 1.81 -64.77 2.89
CA GLY A 190 0.47 -65.12 2.39
C GLY A 190 -0.30 -63.96 1.74
N SER A 191 -0.19 -62.73 2.28
CA SER A 191 -0.85 -61.55 1.73
C SER A 191 -0.11 -60.92 0.53
N ILE A 192 1.18 -61.21 0.38
CA ILE A 192 2.07 -60.59 -0.61
C ILE A 192 2.22 -61.49 -1.86
N ARG A 193 2.12 -62.81 -1.69
CA ARG A 193 2.21 -63.80 -2.78
C ARG A 193 1.28 -63.53 -3.97
N PRO A 194 -0.01 -63.17 -3.79
CA PRO A 194 -0.88 -62.83 -4.91
C PRO A 194 -0.38 -61.61 -5.70
N LEU A 195 0.18 -60.61 -5.02
CA LEU A 195 0.73 -59.40 -5.64
C LEU A 195 1.99 -59.72 -6.44
N VAL A 196 2.88 -60.55 -5.88
CA VAL A 196 4.08 -61.06 -6.57
C VAL A 196 3.68 -61.83 -7.82
N GLY A 197 2.71 -62.75 -7.71
CA GLY A 197 2.22 -63.52 -8.86
C GLY A 197 1.64 -62.65 -9.96
N SER A 198 0.89 -61.60 -9.59
CA SER A 198 0.29 -60.64 -10.53
C SER A 198 1.35 -59.88 -11.35
N LEU A 199 2.44 -59.43 -10.72
CA LEU A 199 3.55 -58.77 -11.41
C LEU A 199 4.42 -59.77 -12.20
N ALA A 200 4.69 -60.92 -11.61
CA ALA A 200 5.58 -61.92 -12.17
C ALA A 200 5.01 -62.60 -13.43
N ALA A 201 3.70 -62.51 -13.65
CA ALA A 201 3.04 -62.85 -14.91
C ALA A 201 3.63 -62.11 -16.13
N GLY A 202 4.37 -61.01 -15.92
CA GLY A 202 5.11 -60.28 -16.96
C GLY A 202 6.37 -60.96 -17.45
N GLY A 203 6.67 -62.18 -16.99
CA GLY A 203 7.87 -62.92 -17.40
C GLY A 203 9.08 -62.72 -16.47
N ALA A 204 8.86 -62.20 -15.25
CA ALA A 204 9.93 -61.95 -14.29
C ALA A 204 10.72 -63.24 -14.00
N SER A 205 12.04 -63.14 -13.90
CA SER A 205 12.91 -64.28 -13.63
C SER A 205 13.07 -64.53 -12.13
N LEU A 206 13.57 -65.70 -11.74
CA LEU A 206 13.90 -66.03 -10.35
C LEU A 206 14.79 -64.96 -9.68
N ARG A 207 15.71 -64.35 -10.45
CA ARG A 207 16.62 -63.31 -9.94
C ARG A 207 15.87 -62.04 -9.51
N SER A 208 14.68 -61.81 -10.03
CA SER A 208 13.84 -60.66 -9.71
C SER A 208 13.04 -60.82 -8.40
N THR A 209 13.21 -61.92 -7.66
CA THR A 209 12.41 -62.20 -6.45
C THR A 209 12.50 -61.09 -5.41
N ALA A 210 13.69 -60.56 -5.15
CA ALA A 210 13.88 -59.46 -4.19
C ALA A 210 13.12 -58.19 -4.61
N VAL A 211 13.22 -57.82 -5.88
CA VAL A 211 12.52 -56.67 -6.48
C VAL A 211 11.01 -56.87 -6.45
N LEU A 212 10.52 -58.07 -6.78
CA LEU A 212 9.09 -58.41 -6.71
C LEU A 212 8.55 -58.27 -5.29
N ALA A 213 9.31 -58.73 -4.29
CA ALA A 213 8.95 -58.60 -2.88
C ALA A 213 8.85 -57.12 -2.47
N GLU A 214 9.85 -56.32 -2.83
CA GLU A 214 9.91 -54.89 -2.52
C GLU A 214 8.75 -54.10 -3.12
N VAL A 215 8.47 -54.31 -4.42
CA VAL A 215 7.35 -53.66 -5.11
C VAL A 215 6.01 -54.08 -4.48
N ALA A 216 5.85 -55.35 -4.12
CA ALA A 216 4.63 -55.83 -3.50
C ALA A 216 4.43 -55.26 -2.08
N VAL A 217 5.50 -55.07 -1.30
CA VAL A 217 5.45 -54.38 0.00
C VAL A 217 5.05 -52.92 -0.16
N ALA A 218 5.68 -52.21 -1.10
CA ALA A 218 5.35 -50.83 -1.38
C ALA A 218 3.87 -50.68 -1.79
N ALA A 219 3.35 -51.61 -2.60
CA ALA A 219 1.95 -51.63 -2.99
C ALA A 219 1.00 -51.97 -1.81
N SER A 220 1.41 -52.86 -0.91
CA SER A 220 0.56 -53.30 0.22
C SER A 220 0.53 -52.30 1.36
N SER A 221 1.64 -51.64 1.67
CA SER A 221 1.82 -50.86 2.90
C SER A 221 2.74 -49.64 2.79
N GLY A 222 3.28 -49.33 1.60
CA GLY A 222 4.16 -48.19 1.42
C GLY A 222 3.49 -46.84 1.72
N THR A 223 4.22 -45.96 2.38
CA THR A 223 3.77 -44.61 2.77
C THR A 223 4.72 -43.50 2.30
N GLU A 224 6.02 -43.79 2.22
CA GLU A 224 7.03 -42.82 1.80
C GLU A 224 7.02 -42.63 0.28
N LEU A 225 6.98 -41.37 -0.16
CA LEU A 225 6.86 -41.06 -1.59
C LEU A 225 8.08 -41.53 -2.39
N THR A 226 9.28 -41.43 -1.84
CA THR A 226 10.53 -41.86 -2.49
C THR A 226 10.49 -43.34 -2.83
N ASP A 227 10.17 -44.16 -1.84
CA ASP A 227 10.13 -45.62 -1.96
C ASP A 227 9.01 -46.05 -2.91
N LEU A 228 7.88 -45.35 -2.88
CA LEU A 228 6.77 -45.58 -3.81
C LEU A 228 7.16 -45.24 -5.26
N ILE A 229 7.88 -44.13 -5.50
CA ILE A 229 8.37 -43.78 -6.84
C ILE A 229 9.37 -44.82 -7.35
N ASP A 230 10.29 -45.27 -6.50
CA ASP A 230 11.26 -46.30 -6.88
C ASP A 230 10.58 -47.64 -7.15
N ALA A 231 9.62 -48.04 -6.31
CA ALA A 231 8.78 -49.21 -6.54
C ALA A 231 7.97 -49.11 -7.85
N MET A 232 7.49 -47.91 -8.22
CA MET A 232 6.82 -47.71 -9.51
C MET A 232 7.78 -47.89 -10.69
N ARG A 233 9.04 -47.43 -10.60
CA ARG A 233 10.07 -47.66 -11.63
C ARG A 233 10.39 -49.15 -11.76
N MET A 234 10.55 -49.84 -10.63
CA MET A 234 10.78 -51.29 -10.58
C MET A 234 9.59 -52.07 -11.15
N ALA A 235 8.35 -51.70 -10.81
CA ALA A 235 7.15 -52.31 -11.36
C ALA A 235 7.05 -52.16 -12.89
N ALA A 236 7.39 -50.96 -13.42
CA ALA A 236 7.42 -50.72 -14.86
C ALA A 236 8.50 -51.55 -15.57
N SER A 237 9.66 -51.76 -14.93
CA SER A 237 10.73 -52.61 -15.45
C SER A 237 10.38 -54.10 -15.40
N LEU A 238 9.66 -54.55 -14.37
CA LEU A 238 9.26 -55.96 -14.21
C LEU A 238 8.14 -56.34 -15.18
N ALA A 239 7.22 -55.42 -15.46
CA ALA A 239 6.08 -55.64 -16.33
C ALA A 239 5.77 -54.37 -17.12
N ALA A 240 6.20 -54.30 -18.38
CA ALA A 240 5.94 -53.15 -19.24
C ALA A 240 4.47 -53.05 -19.71
N ASP A 241 3.76 -54.17 -19.84
CA ASP A 241 2.34 -54.19 -20.23
C ASP A 241 1.46 -53.63 -19.08
N PRO A 242 0.65 -52.58 -19.32
CA PRO A 242 -0.27 -52.02 -18.33
C PRO A 242 -1.29 -52.99 -17.73
N LYS A 243 -1.61 -54.07 -18.44
CA LYS A 243 -2.58 -55.09 -17.97
C LYS A 243 -1.96 -56.06 -16.97
N VAL A 244 -0.64 -56.25 -17.01
CA VAL A 244 0.09 -57.14 -16.12
C VAL A 244 0.39 -56.41 -14.81
N GLY A 245 0.07 -57.04 -13.68
CA GLY A 245 0.24 -56.43 -12.37
C GLY A 245 -0.68 -55.23 -12.12
N ALA A 246 -1.80 -55.11 -12.84
CA ALA A 246 -2.64 -53.91 -12.85
C ALA A 246 -3.06 -53.46 -11.44
N ASP A 247 -3.52 -54.39 -10.59
CA ASP A 247 -3.93 -54.09 -9.22
C ASP A 247 -2.77 -53.56 -8.36
N VAL A 248 -1.58 -54.16 -8.51
CA VAL A 248 -0.37 -53.76 -7.77
C VAL A 248 0.08 -52.36 -8.21
N LYS A 249 0.11 -52.13 -9.52
CA LYS A 249 0.45 -50.84 -10.12
C LYS A 249 -0.54 -49.74 -9.71
N GLN A 250 -1.84 -50.06 -9.68
CA GLN A 250 -2.87 -49.11 -9.26
C GLN A 250 -2.79 -48.80 -7.75
N ALA A 251 -2.44 -49.78 -6.93
CA ALA A 251 -2.20 -49.57 -5.50
C ALA A 251 -1.01 -48.62 -5.28
N LEU A 252 0.10 -48.79 -6.02
CA LEU A 252 1.24 -47.86 -5.99
C LEU A 252 0.84 -46.45 -6.41
N VAL A 253 0.09 -46.30 -7.52
CA VAL A 253 -0.45 -45.01 -7.98
C VAL A 253 -1.26 -44.32 -6.88
N THR A 254 -2.19 -45.05 -6.25
CA THR A 254 -3.10 -44.50 -5.24
C THR A 254 -2.35 -44.11 -3.95
N ARG A 255 -1.40 -44.94 -3.53
CA ARG A 255 -0.54 -44.66 -2.37
C ARG A 255 0.36 -43.47 -2.61
N ALA A 256 1.04 -43.40 -3.76
CA ALA A 256 1.89 -42.28 -4.11
C ALA A 256 1.08 -40.97 -4.23
N ALA A 257 -0.13 -41.03 -4.81
CA ALA A 257 -1.06 -39.90 -4.85
C ALA A 257 -1.36 -39.34 -3.45
N THR A 258 -1.49 -40.22 -2.45
CA THR A 258 -1.73 -39.86 -1.05
C THR A 258 -0.45 -39.35 -0.37
N ALA A 259 0.69 -39.98 -0.64
CA ALA A 259 1.99 -39.65 -0.04
C ALA A 259 2.47 -38.23 -0.39
N PHE A 260 2.05 -37.69 -1.54
CA PHE A 260 2.32 -36.29 -1.90
C PHE A 260 1.89 -35.29 -0.81
N MET A 261 0.86 -35.58 -0.01
CA MET A 261 0.40 -34.65 1.05
C MET A 261 1.47 -34.34 2.10
N ALA A 262 2.40 -35.27 2.35
CA ALA A 262 3.49 -35.09 3.30
C ALA A 262 4.82 -34.69 2.63
N ALA A 263 4.84 -34.63 1.30
CA ALA A 263 6.09 -34.55 0.55
C ALA A 263 6.70 -33.14 0.51
N GLY A 264 8.02 -33.08 0.58
CA GLY A 264 8.81 -31.88 0.29
C GLY A 264 9.03 -31.64 -1.21
N CYS A 265 9.59 -30.48 -1.56
CA CYS A 265 9.88 -30.18 -2.97
C CYS A 265 10.88 -31.16 -3.60
N GLN A 266 11.86 -31.65 -2.83
CA GLN A 266 12.87 -32.58 -3.34
C GLN A 266 12.25 -33.93 -3.74
N GLU A 267 11.38 -34.47 -2.89
CA GLU A 267 10.72 -35.77 -3.11
C GLU A 267 9.76 -35.69 -4.30
N ALA A 268 8.93 -34.65 -4.37
CA ALA A 268 8.04 -34.43 -5.51
C ALA A 268 8.80 -34.28 -6.85
N ARG A 269 10.03 -33.76 -6.81
CA ARG A 269 10.91 -33.67 -7.99
C ARG A 269 11.51 -35.01 -8.41
N MET A 270 11.52 -36.05 -7.58
CA MET A 270 11.96 -37.40 -8.01
C MET A 270 11.02 -38.01 -9.08
N ALA A 271 9.77 -37.52 -9.12
CA ALA A 271 8.80 -37.89 -10.14
C ALA A 271 9.00 -37.18 -11.50
N ARG A 272 9.95 -36.24 -11.61
CA ARG A 272 10.18 -35.44 -12.84
C ARG A 272 10.42 -36.28 -14.09
N ASN A 273 11.08 -37.42 -13.92
CA ASN A 273 11.46 -38.35 -14.98
C ASN A 273 10.76 -39.71 -14.81
N LEU A 274 9.59 -39.72 -14.18
CA LEU A 274 8.81 -40.94 -14.00
C LEU A 274 7.90 -41.12 -15.22
N ASP A 275 8.17 -42.17 -16.00
CA ASP A 275 7.29 -42.61 -17.07
C ASP A 275 6.26 -43.59 -16.52
N LEU A 276 4.99 -43.29 -16.73
CA LEU A 276 3.86 -44.10 -16.28
C LEU A 276 3.15 -44.81 -17.44
N ALA A 277 3.78 -44.95 -18.62
CA ALA A 277 3.23 -45.69 -19.75
C ALA A 277 2.88 -47.14 -19.41
N ALA A 278 3.58 -47.77 -18.46
CA ALA A 278 3.32 -49.13 -17.98
C ALA A 278 2.14 -49.22 -16.99
N PHE A 279 1.43 -48.13 -16.71
CA PHE A 279 0.31 -48.06 -15.75
C PHE A 279 -0.99 -47.74 -16.50
N ALA A 280 -2.05 -48.52 -16.23
CA ALA A 280 -3.31 -48.38 -16.95
C ALA A 280 -4.04 -47.05 -16.66
N ASP A 281 -4.03 -46.60 -15.41
CA ASP A 281 -4.61 -45.32 -14.99
C ASP A 281 -3.63 -44.50 -14.13
N PRO A 282 -2.79 -43.65 -14.76
CA PRO A 282 -1.87 -42.78 -14.03
C PRO A 282 -2.54 -41.49 -13.51
N ALA A 283 -3.83 -41.25 -13.80
CA ALA A 283 -4.47 -39.98 -13.47
C ALA A 283 -4.47 -39.63 -11.97
N PRO A 284 -4.71 -40.57 -11.03
CA PRO A 284 -4.67 -40.27 -9.60
C PRO A 284 -3.29 -39.79 -9.13
N PHE A 285 -2.20 -40.34 -9.67
CA PHE A 285 -0.83 -39.91 -9.34
C PHE A 285 -0.62 -38.44 -9.71
N TRP A 286 -0.95 -38.07 -10.95
CA TRP A 286 -0.80 -36.70 -11.43
C TRP A 286 -1.76 -35.73 -10.74
N SER A 287 -2.97 -36.17 -10.38
CA SER A 287 -3.90 -35.38 -9.58
C SER A 287 -3.37 -35.14 -8.17
N GLY A 288 -2.74 -36.14 -7.54
CA GLY A 288 -2.10 -35.99 -6.24
C GLY A 288 -0.96 -34.98 -6.28
N LEU A 289 -0.10 -35.06 -7.30
CA LEU A 289 0.96 -34.06 -7.53
C LEU A 289 0.40 -32.66 -7.77
N SER A 290 -0.69 -32.53 -8.53
CA SER A 290 -1.35 -31.24 -8.76
C SER A 290 -1.94 -30.65 -7.48
N SER A 291 -2.58 -31.47 -6.63
CA SER A 291 -3.09 -31.03 -5.33
C SER A 291 -1.96 -30.61 -4.39
N TRP A 292 -0.83 -31.33 -4.40
CA TRP A 292 0.36 -30.92 -3.67
C TRP A 292 0.95 -29.61 -4.19
N ALA A 293 1.02 -29.40 -5.50
CA ALA A 293 1.49 -28.13 -6.06
C ALA A 293 0.53 -26.95 -5.76
N ALA A 294 -0.74 -27.24 -5.43
CA ALA A 294 -1.69 -26.21 -5.01
C ALA A 294 -1.50 -25.77 -3.54
N ASP A 295 -1.00 -26.65 -2.67
CA ASP A 295 -0.91 -26.41 -1.21
C ASP A 295 0.47 -26.74 -0.62
N GLY A 296 0.95 -27.97 -0.80
CA GLY A 296 2.19 -28.49 -0.22
C GLY A 296 3.47 -27.74 -0.62
N ILE A 297 3.62 -27.35 -1.89
CA ILE A 297 4.84 -26.63 -2.36
C ILE A 297 5.08 -25.32 -1.60
N TRP A 298 4.03 -24.69 -1.06
CA TRP A 298 4.10 -23.40 -0.38
C TRP A 298 4.53 -23.50 1.10
N LYS A 299 4.43 -24.71 1.68
CA LYS A 299 4.89 -25.03 3.04
C LYS A 299 6.40 -25.23 3.13
N GLU A 300 7.06 -25.42 1.99
CA GLU A 300 8.52 -25.54 1.89
C GLU A 300 9.19 -24.32 2.49
N ARG A 301 10.26 -24.51 3.27
CA ARG A 301 11.02 -23.41 3.89
C ARG A 301 12.16 -22.92 2.99
N ASP A 302 12.74 -23.82 2.20
CA ASP A 302 13.78 -23.49 1.24
C ASP A 302 13.19 -22.87 -0.04
N GLY A 303 13.32 -21.55 -0.17
CA GLY A 303 12.85 -20.81 -1.35
C GLY A 303 13.56 -21.23 -2.65
N SER A 304 14.79 -21.75 -2.57
CA SER A 304 15.53 -22.22 -3.75
C SER A 304 14.88 -23.47 -4.33
N MET A 305 14.45 -24.40 -3.48
CA MET A 305 13.76 -25.61 -3.92
C MET A 305 12.37 -25.33 -4.49
N THR A 306 11.62 -24.39 -3.89
CA THR A 306 10.36 -23.90 -4.48
C THR A 306 10.60 -23.28 -5.85
N ALA A 307 11.59 -22.38 -5.98
CA ALA A 307 11.92 -21.72 -7.24
C ALA A 307 12.33 -22.70 -8.33
N LEU A 308 13.15 -23.70 -7.99
CA LEU A 308 13.57 -24.74 -8.93
C LEU A 308 12.41 -25.61 -9.39
N THR A 309 11.49 -25.97 -8.49
CA THR A 309 10.31 -26.78 -8.82
C THR A 309 9.39 -26.06 -9.80
N ILE A 310 9.14 -24.76 -9.57
CA ILE A 310 8.32 -23.94 -10.46
C ILE A 310 9.02 -23.75 -11.82
N ALA A 311 10.32 -23.49 -11.84
CA ALA A 311 11.09 -23.35 -13.08
C ALA A 311 11.07 -24.64 -13.91
N ASP A 312 11.14 -25.80 -13.27
CA ASP A 312 11.02 -27.10 -13.95
C ASP A 312 9.64 -27.28 -14.62
N ALA A 313 8.57 -26.74 -14.03
CA ALA A 313 7.21 -26.86 -14.57
C ALA A 313 7.03 -26.11 -15.91
N VAL A 314 7.78 -25.03 -16.12
CA VAL A 314 7.73 -24.20 -17.34
C VAL A 314 8.86 -24.46 -18.32
N SER A 315 9.85 -25.27 -17.92
CA SER A 315 11.03 -25.53 -18.73
C SER A 315 10.67 -26.16 -20.08
N SER A 316 11.30 -25.64 -21.13
CA SER A 316 11.26 -26.14 -22.51
C SER A 316 12.59 -26.77 -22.94
N ALA A 317 13.52 -26.98 -22.01
CA ALA A 317 14.83 -27.57 -22.29
C ALA A 317 14.73 -29.03 -22.74
N THR A 318 15.76 -29.52 -23.44
CA THR A 318 15.83 -30.91 -23.92
C THR A 318 15.80 -31.95 -22.80
N ASN A 319 16.25 -31.58 -21.60
CA ASN A 319 16.21 -32.37 -20.37
C ASN A 319 15.06 -31.95 -19.42
N ALA A 320 14.00 -31.33 -19.96
CA ALA A 320 12.84 -30.95 -19.18
C ALA A 320 12.13 -32.17 -18.57
N PRO A 321 11.46 -31.99 -17.42
CA PRO A 321 10.61 -33.04 -16.87
C PRO A 321 9.55 -33.51 -17.86
N VAL A 322 9.06 -34.74 -17.64
CA VAL A 322 7.98 -35.32 -18.47
C VAL A 322 6.77 -34.40 -18.52
N ALA A 323 6.09 -34.38 -19.66
CA ALA A 323 5.00 -33.43 -19.92
C ALA A 323 3.86 -33.51 -18.88
N SER A 324 3.53 -34.72 -18.42
CA SER A 324 2.51 -34.94 -17.39
C SER A 324 2.88 -34.33 -16.04
N TRP A 325 4.15 -34.43 -15.63
CA TRP A 325 4.66 -33.81 -14.41
C TRP A 325 4.57 -32.28 -14.50
N ARG A 326 5.05 -31.71 -15.62
CA ARG A 326 4.99 -30.25 -15.85
C ARG A 326 3.56 -29.73 -15.82
N LYS A 327 2.64 -30.43 -16.48
CA LYS A 327 1.21 -30.08 -16.50
C LYS A 327 0.60 -30.14 -15.10
N ALA A 328 0.82 -31.21 -14.35
CA ALA A 328 0.27 -31.36 -13.00
C ALA A 328 0.75 -30.24 -12.06
N VAL A 329 2.04 -29.94 -12.07
CA VAL A 329 2.58 -28.83 -11.25
C VAL A 329 2.01 -27.49 -11.73
N ALA A 330 1.98 -27.22 -13.04
CA ALA A 330 1.42 -25.99 -13.59
C ALA A 330 -0.06 -25.78 -13.24
N ASP A 331 -0.87 -26.85 -13.26
CA ASP A 331 -2.29 -26.78 -12.91
C ASP A 331 -2.48 -26.56 -11.41
N GLY A 332 -1.66 -27.16 -10.55
CA GLY A 332 -1.63 -26.87 -9.11
C GLY A 332 -1.24 -25.42 -8.81
N LEU A 333 -0.21 -24.89 -9.48
CA LEU A 333 0.19 -23.49 -9.35
C LEU A 333 -0.94 -22.54 -9.79
N LYS A 334 -1.64 -22.82 -10.89
CA LYS A 334 -2.81 -22.03 -11.30
C LYS A 334 -3.91 -22.05 -10.25
N ALA A 335 -4.17 -23.20 -9.64
CA ALA A 335 -5.16 -23.33 -8.57
C ALA A 335 -4.76 -22.50 -7.33
N ALA A 336 -3.51 -22.59 -6.87
CA ALA A 336 -3.01 -21.80 -5.76
C ALA A 336 -3.13 -20.27 -5.97
N TRP A 337 -2.92 -19.82 -7.21
CA TRP A 337 -2.97 -18.41 -7.58
C TRP A 337 -4.36 -17.88 -7.95
N SER A 338 -5.38 -18.75 -7.94
CA SER A 338 -6.77 -18.33 -8.15
C SER A 338 -7.33 -17.55 -6.97
N ASP A 339 -6.99 -17.98 -5.75
CA ASP A 339 -7.29 -17.30 -4.47
C ASP A 339 -6.10 -17.45 -3.50
N PRO A 340 -5.03 -16.67 -3.67
CA PRO A 340 -3.77 -16.88 -2.95
C PRO A 340 -3.84 -16.46 -1.48
N GLY A 341 -3.67 -17.43 -0.58
CA GLY A 341 -3.49 -17.20 0.86
C GLY A 341 -2.15 -16.54 1.22
N SER A 342 -1.97 -16.18 2.50
CA SER A 342 -0.71 -15.57 2.98
C SER A 342 0.52 -16.43 2.79
N GLU A 343 0.36 -17.75 2.90
CA GLU A 343 1.45 -18.71 2.77
C GLU A 343 1.98 -18.77 1.33
N VAL A 344 1.10 -18.82 0.33
CA VAL A 344 1.45 -18.78 -1.10
C VAL A 344 2.25 -17.53 -1.43
N VAL A 345 1.78 -16.36 -0.98
CA VAL A 345 2.45 -15.07 -1.24
C VAL A 345 3.84 -15.02 -0.58
N SER A 346 3.94 -15.44 0.69
CA SER A 346 5.21 -15.46 1.41
C SER A 346 6.23 -16.44 0.80
N ALA A 347 5.79 -17.65 0.46
CA ALA A 347 6.62 -18.65 -0.22
C ALA A 347 7.09 -18.18 -1.59
N THR A 348 6.23 -17.47 -2.33
CA THR A 348 6.60 -16.89 -3.62
C THR A 348 7.68 -15.81 -3.45
N TRP A 349 7.55 -14.93 -2.45
CA TRP A 349 8.60 -13.96 -2.16
C TRP A 349 9.94 -14.61 -1.81
N ARG A 350 9.93 -15.69 -1.01
CA ARG A 350 11.14 -16.47 -0.72
C ARG A 350 11.76 -17.05 -2.00
N ALA A 351 10.94 -17.59 -2.89
CA ALA A 351 11.40 -18.12 -4.17
C ALA A 351 11.95 -17.04 -5.12
N LEU A 352 11.31 -15.86 -5.17
CA LEU A 352 11.76 -14.71 -5.95
C LEU A 352 13.07 -14.12 -5.41
N ALA A 353 13.26 -14.12 -4.09
CA ALA A 353 14.51 -13.66 -3.48
C ALA A 353 15.72 -14.52 -3.89
N GLU A 354 15.52 -15.84 -4.01
CA GLU A 354 16.57 -16.76 -4.48
C GLU A 354 16.77 -16.70 -6.00
N ARG A 355 15.68 -16.59 -6.76
CA ARG A 355 15.68 -16.59 -8.23
C ARG A 355 14.74 -15.50 -8.78
N PRO A 356 15.20 -14.25 -8.95
CA PRO A 356 14.36 -13.16 -9.45
C PRO A 356 13.74 -13.42 -10.84
N GLY A 357 14.42 -14.17 -11.70
CA GLY A 357 13.91 -14.56 -13.02
C GLY A 357 12.64 -15.43 -12.98
N LEU A 358 12.31 -16.00 -11.80
CA LEU A 358 11.10 -16.78 -11.58
C LEU A 358 9.82 -15.99 -11.85
N LEU A 359 9.84 -14.65 -11.77
CA LEU A 359 8.66 -13.84 -12.09
C LEU A 359 8.16 -14.09 -13.52
N ALA A 360 9.07 -14.22 -14.48
CA ALA A 360 8.73 -14.54 -15.87
C ALA A 360 8.15 -15.95 -16.00
N ASP A 361 8.72 -16.90 -15.26
CA ASP A 361 8.27 -18.30 -15.20
C ASP A 361 6.83 -18.36 -14.66
N LEU A 362 6.54 -17.70 -13.54
CA LEU A 362 5.20 -17.62 -12.95
C LEU A 362 4.18 -17.03 -13.93
N MET A 363 4.54 -15.94 -14.61
CA MET A 363 3.69 -15.29 -15.62
C MET A 363 3.38 -16.17 -16.84
N SER A 364 4.21 -17.18 -17.10
CA SER A 364 3.97 -18.16 -18.18
C SER A 364 3.02 -19.29 -17.77
N VAL A 365 2.99 -19.65 -16.47
CA VAL A 365 2.06 -20.67 -15.92
C VAL A 365 0.66 -20.11 -15.77
N SER A 366 0.58 -18.92 -15.20
CA SER A 366 -0.67 -18.23 -14.90
C SER A 366 -0.43 -16.74 -15.07
N ARG A 367 -1.40 -16.03 -15.64
CA ARG A 367 -1.49 -14.58 -15.53
C ARG A 367 -2.62 -14.26 -14.57
N PRO A 368 -2.43 -14.40 -13.23
CA PRO A 368 -3.47 -13.98 -12.32
C PRO A 368 -3.72 -12.50 -12.58
N ALA A 369 -4.98 -12.13 -12.84
CA ALA A 369 -5.35 -10.74 -13.09
C ALA A 369 -4.94 -9.79 -11.95
N LYS A 370 -4.66 -10.35 -10.76
CA LYS A 370 -4.29 -9.65 -9.54
C LYS A 370 -2.87 -9.94 -9.06
N LEU A 371 -2.00 -10.61 -9.84
CA LEU A 371 -0.67 -11.02 -9.36
C LEU A 371 0.14 -9.83 -8.82
N ASP A 372 0.10 -8.70 -9.53
CA ASP A 372 0.79 -7.46 -9.16
C ASP A 372 0.34 -6.96 -7.78
N VAL A 373 -0.98 -6.82 -7.61
CA VAL A 373 -1.61 -6.36 -6.37
C VAL A 373 -1.38 -7.34 -5.21
N THR A 374 -1.50 -8.64 -5.48
CA THR A 374 -1.37 -9.65 -4.43
C THR A 374 0.07 -9.69 -3.89
N LEU A 375 1.08 -9.72 -4.76
CA LEU A 375 2.48 -9.74 -4.33
C LEU A 375 2.88 -8.44 -3.63
N SER A 376 2.41 -7.29 -4.15
CA SER A 376 2.74 -5.98 -3.60
C SER A 376 2.14 -5.72 -2.21
N SER A 377 1.03 -6.40 -1.87
CA SER A 377 0.34 -6.25 -0.59
C SER A 377 1.09 -6.78 0.63
N ARG A 378 2.05 -7.70 0.44
CA ARG A 378 2.79 -8.37 1.51
C ARG A 378 4.26 -8.58 1.14
N PRO A 379 5.03 -7.50 0.94
CA PRO A 379 6.43 -7.62 0.60
C PRO A 379 7.23 -8.06 1.84
N PRO A 380 8.41 -8.70 1.66
CA PRO A 380 9.31 -8.99 2.77
C PRO A 380 9.88 -7.69 3.37
N VAL A 381 10.46 -7.77 4.56
CA VAL A 381 11.00 -6.58 5.25
C VAL A 381 12.17 -5.95 4.46
N ARG A 382 13.02 -6.80 3.87
CA ARG A 382 14.24 -6.43 3.15
C ARG A 382 14.51 -7.41 2.02
N LEU A 383 15.17 -6.93 0.96
CA LEU A 383 15.69 -7.73 -0.13
C LEU A 383 17.15 -7.32 -0.41
N GLU A 384 18.00 -8.28 -0.73
CA GLU A 384 19.40 -8.00 -1.11
C GLU A 384 19.47 -7.22 -2.43
N MET A 385 20.39 -6.26 -2.52
CA MET A 385 20.42 -5.27 -3.61
C MET A 385 20.51 -5.92 -5.00
N ASP A 386 21.41 -6.88 -5.19
CA ASP A 386 21.59 -7.58 -6.46
C ASP A 386 20.32 -8.33 -6.89
N ARG A 387 19.56 -8.86 -5.92
CA ARG A 387 18.29 -9.56 -6.16
C ARG A 387 17.18 -8.58 -6.49
N ALA A 388 17.15 -7.44 -5.80
CA ALA A 388 16.20 -6.37 -6.03
C ALA A 388 16.33 -5.82 -7.46
N GLU A 389 17.54 -5.50 -7.93
CA GLU A 389 17.78 -4.96 -9.27
C GLU A 389 17.27 -5.90 -10.39
N LEU A 390 17.51 -7.20 -10.25
CA LEU A 390 16.99 -8.20 -11.18
C LEU A 390 15.46 -8.31 -11.14
N LEU A 391 14.87 -8.18 -9.96
CA LEU A 391 13.42 -8.25 -9.79
C LEU A 391 12.73 -6.99 -10.31
N LEU A 392 13.32 -5.80 -10.13
CA LEU A 392 12.84 -4.54 -10.71
C LEU A 392 12.81 -4.62 -12.23
N THR A 393 13.91 -5.05 -12.85
CA THR A 393 13.99 -5.26 -14.31
C THR A 393 12.90 -6.22 -14.79
N SER A 394 12.61 -7.27 -14.02
CA SER A 394 11.58 -8.25 -14.34
C SER A 394 10.16 -7.66 -14.18
N ALA A 395 9.92 -6.87 -13.13
CA ALA A 395 8.64 -6.21 -12.86
C ALA A 395 8.29 -5.17 -13.95
N VAL A 396 9.27 -4.37 -14.40
CA VAL A 396 9.09 -3.44 -15.53
C VAL A 396 8.71 -4.20 -16.80
N ARG A 397 9.46 -5.27 -17.14
CA ARG A 397 9.16 -6.10 -18.32
C ARG A 397 7.77 -6.75 -18.26
N ALA A 398 7.34 -7.12 -17.06
CA ALA A 398 6.02 -7.71 -16.82
C ALA A 398 4.88 -6.68 -16.71
N LYS A 399 5.18 -5.37 -16.77
CA LYS A 399 4.23 -4.26 -16.54
C LYS A 399 3.51 -4.37 -15.19
N MET A 400 4.28 -4.60 -14.13
CA MET A 400 3.79 -4.79 -12.75
C MET A 400 4.23 -3.61 -11.87
N PRO A 401 3.56 -2.44 -11.97
CA PRO A 401 4.00 -1.22 -11.31
C PRO A 401 3.91 -1.29 -9.78
N GLN A 402 2.96 -2.03 -9.21
CA GLN A 402 2.84 -2.13 -7.75
C GLN A 402 3.94 -3.01 -7.15
N LEU A 403 4.26 -4.12 -7.80
CA LEU A 403 5.39 -4.97 -7.44
C LEU A 403 6.70 -4.19 -7.55
N HIS A 404 6.89 -3.43 -8.63
CA HIS A 404 8.05 -2.56 -8.79
C HIS A 404 8.19 -1.58 -7.61
N ALA A 405 7.12 -0.87 -7.28
CA ALA A 405 7.09 0.05 -6.14
C ALA A 405 7.39 -0.63 -4.79
N SER A 406 6.80 -1.79 -4.54
CA SER A 406 7.06 -2.56 -3.31
C SER A 406 8.51 -3.02 -3.24
N VAL A 407 9.12 -3.45 -4.35
CA VAL A 407 10.55 -3.81 -4.40
C VAL A 407 11.42 -2.57 -4.13
N CYS A 408 11.10 -1.42 -4.71
CA CYS A 408 11.80 -0.17 -4.42
C CYS A 408 11.76 0.17 -2.92
N ALA A 409 10.58 0.11 -2.30
CA ALA A 409 10.38 0.43 -0.87
C ALA A 409 11.10 -0.51 0.10
N ILE A 410 11.46 -1.73 -0.31
CA ILE A 410 12.17 -2.69 0.54
C ILE A 410 13.67 -2.75 0.28
N ALA A 411 14.12 -2.30 -0.90
CA ALA A 411 15.53 -2.35 -1.30
C ALA A 411 16.28 -1.03 -1.07
N PHE A 412 15.59 0.11 -1.15
CA PHE A 412 16.23 1.43 -1.09
C PHE A 412 15.75 2.30 0.07
N THR A 413 16.42 3.44 0.26
CA THR A 413 15.94 4.50 1.15
C THR A 413 14.62 5.06 0.62
N PRO A 414 13.76 5.68 1.45
CA PRO A 414 12.46 6.17 0.97
C PRO A 414 12.55 7.17 -0.18
N ASP A 415 13.54 8.07 -0.17
CA ASP A 415 13.78 9.02 -1.27
C ASP A 415 14.17 8.28 -2.56
N ASP A 416 15.18 7.42 -2.48
CA ASP A 416 15.65 6.63 -3.64
C ASP A 416 14.56 5.71 -4.19
N ALA A 417 13.71 5.15 -3.31
CA ALA A 417 12.62 4.26 -3.70
C ALA A 417 11.58 4.98 -4.58
N MET A 418 11.20 6.20 -4.20
CA MET A 418 10.30 7.04 -5.00
C MET A 418 10.97 7.49 -6.30
N ASP A 419 12.22 7.94 -6.23
CA ASP A 419 12.98 8.40 -7.41
C ASP A 419 13.14 7.28 -8.44
N ARG A 420 13.50 6.07 -8.00
CA ARG A 420 13.67 4.89 -8.86
C ARG A 420 12.34 4.45 -9.48
N HIS A 421 11.27 4.40 -8.68
CA HIS A 421 9.96 3.99 -9.19
C HIS A 421 9.41 4.96 -10.24
N LEU A 422 9.64 6.26 -10.08
CA LEU A 422 9.25 7.28 -11.07
C LEU A 422 10.07 7.22 -12.36
N ALA A 423 11.35 6.85 -12.29
CA ALA A 423 12.25 6.81 -13.45
C ALA A 423 11.95 5.66 -14.42
N ASP A 424 11.52 4.50 -13.90
CA ASP A 424 11.57 3.22 -14.62
C ASP A 424 10.28 2.82 -15.38
N GLY A 425 9.25 3.68 -15.47
CA GLY A 425 8.11 3.49 -16.40
C GLY A 425 6.70 3.77 -15.85
N GLU A 426 5.70 3.01 -16.31
CA GLU A 426 4.27 3.16 -15.94
C GLU A 426 4.09 3.13 -14.40
N TYR A 427 3.39 4.12 -13.84
CA TYR A 427 3.01 4.17 -12.43
C TYR A 427 1.54 4.55 -12.28
N ASN A 428 0.96 4.23 -11.13
CA ASN A 428 -0.38 4.65 -10.74
C ASN A 428 -0.38 5.15 -9.29
N VAL A 429 -1.52 5.68 -8.85
CA VAL A 429 -1.68 6.24 -7.50
C VAL A 429 -1.28 5.25 -6.42
N GLU A 430 -1.62 3.98 -6.59
CA GLU A 430 -1.34 2.96 -5.58
C GLU A 430 0.13 2.53 -5.58
N SER A 431 0.77 2.42 -6.74
CA SER A 431 2.20 2.13 -6.81
C SER A 431 3.04 3.26 -6.22
N LEU A 432 2.68 4.53 -6.45
CA LEU A 432 3.35 5.65 -5.79
C LEU A 432 3.22 5.60 -4.26
N ARG A 433 2.03 5.27 -3.73
CA ARG A 433 1.84 5.06 -2.29
C ARG A 433 2.70 3.93 -1.74
N LEU A 434 2.80 2.81 -2.45
CA LEU A 434 3.63 1.68 -2.05
C LEU A 434 5.11 2.08 -2.01
N SER A 435 5.60 2.82 -3.00
CA SER A 435 7.00 3.32 -3.03
C SER A 435 7.31 4.26 -1.85
N ALA A 436 6.32 5.04 -1.42
CA ALA A 436 6.42 5.97 -0.29
C ALA A 436 6.05 5.34 1.07
N SER A 437 5.74 4.04 1.14
CA SER A 437 5.17 3.40 2.33
C SER A 437 6.04 3.49 3.60
N LYS A 438 7.36 3.64 3.43
CA LYS A 438 8.33 3.83 4.53
C LYS A 438 8.83 5.28 4.65
N ALA A 439 8.31 6.20 3.85
CA ALA A 439 8.71 7.60 3.85
C ALA A 439 8.10 8.35 5.04
N THR A 440 8.87 9.26 5.62
CA THR A 440 8.32 10.24 6.56
C THR A 440 7.50 11.30 5.82
N PRO A 441 6.56 12.00 6.48
CA PRO A 441 5.83 13.11 5.88
C PRO A 441 6.74 14.15 5.21
N GLN A 442 7.88 14.47 5.85
CA GLN A 442 8.88 15.39 5.29
C GLN A 442 9.50 14.89 3.99
N GLN A 443 9.76 13.58 3.87
CA GLN A 443 10.30 12.98 2.64
C GLN A 443 9.27 12.98 1.51
N ILE A 444 7.99 12.71 1.82
CA ILE A 444 6.91 12.80 0.83
C ILE A 444 6.79 14.23 0.28
N LEU A 445 6.83 15.25 1.14
CA LEU A 445 6.86 16.65 0.70
C LEU A 445 8.09 16.96 -0.16
N SER A 446 9.27 16.49 0.26
CA SER A 446 10.52 16.74 -0.46
C SER A 446 10.49 16.10 -1.85
N ALA A 447 9.94 14.89 -1.97
CA ALA A 447 9.75 14.20 -3.23
C ALA A 447 8.72 14.91 -4.12
N ALA A 448 7.62 15.40 -3.55
CA ALA A 448 6.61 16.19 -4.27
C ALA A 448 7.17 17.50 -4.85
N LEU A 449 8.13 18.13 -4.17
CA LEU A 449 8.82 19.32 -4.69
C LEU A 449 9.91 18.95 -5.70
N ARG A 450 10.53 17.77 -5.58
CA ARG A 450 11.59 17.32 -6.50
C ARG A 450 11.01 16.90 -7.85
N HIS A 451 9.90 16.17 -7.82
CA HIS A 451 9.25 15.58 -8.99
C HIS A 451 7.97 16.33 -9.30
N ASP A 452 7.87 16.88 -10.51
CA ASP A 452 6.66 17.55 -11.01
C ASP A 452 5.55 16.51 -11.31
N ASN A 453 5.00 15.93 -10.25
CA ASN A 453 4.01 14.86 -10.30
C ASN A 453 2.79 15.22 -9.45
N GLU A 454 1.63 15.33 -10.09
CA GLU A 454 0.37 15.74 -9.43
C GLU A 454 -0.03 14.80 -8.28
N THR A 455 0.21 13.50 -8.41
CA THR A 455 -0.16 12.52 -7.38
C THR A 455 0.72 12.65 -6.14
N LEU A 456 2.04 12.77 -6.31
CA LEU A 456 2.94 13.04 -5.19
C LEU A 456 2.66 14.40 -4.55
N THR A 457 2.34 15.41 -5.36
CA THR A 457 1.91 16.72 -4.87
C THR A 457 0.66 16.62 -4.01
N GLY A 458 -0.34 15.85 -4.44
CA GLY A 458 -1.54 15.56 -3.65
C GLY A 458 -1.25 14.79 -2.36
N MET A 459 -0.34 13.81 -2.39
CA MET A 459 0.11 13.09 -1.19
C MET A 459 0.82 14.03 -0.21
N GLY A 460 1.78 14.82 -0.68
CA GLY A 460 2.49 15.81 0.13
C GLY A 460 1.56 16.88 0.70
N ALA A 461 0.59 17.36 -0.07
CA ALA A 461 -0.41 18.31 0.39
C ALA A 461 -1.28 17.74 1.51
N LYS A 462 -1.68 16.47 1.42
CA LYS A 462 -2.45 15.80 2.48
C LYS A 462 -1.65 15.72 3.80
N GLU A 463 -0.38 15.35 3.73
CA GLU A 463 0.51 15.29 4.89
C GLU A 463 0.73 16.69 5.50
N ALA A 464 0.99 17.70 4.65
CA ALA A 464 1.18 19.08 5.09
C ALA A 464 -0.11 19.72 5.64
N ALA A 465 -1.29 19.34 5.15
CA ALA A 465 -2.56 19.78 5.71
C ALA A 465 -2.81 19.22 7.12
N ALA A 466 -2.40 17.97 7.37
CA ALA A 466 -2.45 17.37 8.70
C ALA A 466 -1.40 17.98 9.65
N GLN A 467 -0.23 18.33 9.13
CA GLN A 467 0.86 18.93 9.91
C GLN A 467 1.49 20.16 9.20
N PRO A 468 0.88 21.36 9.32
CA PRO A 468 1.34 22.55 8.60
C PRO A 468 2.78 22.96 8.89
N ALA A 469 3.34 22.58 10.04
CA ALA A 469 4.72 22.86 10.42
C ALA A 469 5.77 22.28 9.46
N LEU A 470 5.42 21.25 8.67
CA LEU A 470 6.30 20.67 7.64
C LEU A 470 6.69 21.70 6.57
N LEU A 471 5.83 22.69 6.31
CA LEU A 471 6.07 23.76 5.32
C LEU A 471 7.16 24.76 5.75
N LYS A 472 7.53 24.82 7.05
CA LYS A 472 8.46 25.82 7.58
C LYS A 472 9.88 25.71 7.01
N SER A 473 10.30 24.50 6.68
CA SER A 473 11.68 24.19 6.24
C SER A 473 11.89 24.34 4.74
N LEU A 474 10.83 24.65 3.99
CA LEU A 474 10.82 24.64 2.53
C LEU A 474 10.91 26.08 1.99
N ASP A 475 11.43 26.23 0.78
CA ASP A 475 11.58 27.53 0.13
C ASP A 475 10.24 28.04 -0.43
N PRO A 476 9.68 29.13 0.12
CA PRO A 476 8.46 29.70 -0.41
C PRO A 476 8.61 30.30 -1.81
N GLY A 477 9.84 30.51 -2.29
CA GLY A 477 10.15 31.00 -3.64
C GLY A 477 9.93 29.99 -4.76
N ASP A 478 9.80 28.70 -4.45
CA ASP A 478 9.55 27.67 -5.48
C ASP A 478 8.08 27.69 -5.94
N PRO A 479 7.77 27.83 -7.24
CA PRO A 479 6.39 27.75 -7.76
C PRO A 479 5.68 26.44 -7.41
N ARG A 480 6.41 25.33 -7.32
CA ARG A 480 5.86 24.02 -6.91
C ARG A 480 5.44 24.03 -5.45
N TRP A 481 6.17 24.74 -4.60
CA TRP A 481 5.80 24.96 -3.22
C TRP A 481 4.53 25.80 -3.09
N LEU A 482 4.36 26.85 -3.91
CA LEU A 482 3.13 27.66 -3.93
C LEU A 482 1.92 26.83 -4.37
N SER A 483 2.10 25.96 -5.35
CA SER A 483 1.06 25.03 -5.82
C SER A 483 0.68 24.02 -4.73
N LEU A 484 1.68 23.45 -4.03
CA LEU A 484 1.47 22.58 -2.89
C LEU A 484 0.75 23.31 -1.75
N TRP A 485 1.16 24.52 -1.40
CA TRP A 485 0.54 25.31 -0.34
C TRP A 485 -0.93 25.65 -0.66
N SER A 486 -1.26 25.89 -1.93
CA SER A 486 -2.64 26.08 -2.38
C SER A 486 -3.50 24.85 -2.09
N LEU A 487 -3.02 23.65 -2.44
CA LEU A 487 -3.72 22.39 -2.14
C LEU A 487 -3.85 22.14 -0.63
N VAL A 488 -2.82 22.51 0.14
CA VAL A 488 -2.84 22.41 1.59
C VAL A 488 -3.92 23.31 2.19
N LEU A 489 -4.02 24.56 1.75
CA LEU A 489 -5.02 25.53 2.22
C LEU A 489 -6.44 25.12 1.85
N GLN A 490 -6.65 24.47 0.70
CA GLN A 490 -7.95 23.91 0.33
C GLN A 490 -8.40 22.80 1.31
N ALA A 491 -7.45 22.03 1.86
CA ALA A 491 -7.75 20.96 2.80
C ALA A 491 -7.79 21.43 4.27
N ASN A 492 -6.95 22.40 4.65
CA ASN A 492 -6.87 22.96 5.99
C ASN A 492 -6.54 24.46 5.95
N GLN A 493 -7.54 25.28 6.24
CA GLN A 493 -7.41 26.74 6.22
C GLN A 493 -6.38 27.27 7.23
N GLU A 494 -6.22 26.63 8.41
CA GLU A 494 -5.23 27.03 9.43
C GLU A 494 -3.77 26.81 8.99
N ALA A 495 -3.56 26.11 7.88
CA ALA A 495 -2.23 25.92 7.30
C ALA A 495 -1.64 27.22 6.70
N TRP A 496 -2.35 28.35 6.77
CA TRP A 496 -1.79 29.68 6.51
C TRP A 496 -0.57 29.95 7.41
N GLN A 497 -0.49 29.32 8.59
CA GLN A 497 0.65 29.41 9.52
C GLN A 497 1.84 28.52 9.15
N GLY A 498 1.70 27.69 8.11
CA GLY A 498 2.71 26.70 7.72
C GLY A 498 4.06 27.29 7.30
N PRO A 499 4.11 28.34 6.44
CA PRO A 499 5.38 28.95 6.05
C PRO A 499 6.12 29.50 7.28
N ALA A 500 7.46 29.53 7.25
CA ALA A 500 8.23 30.07 8.39
C ALA A 500 7.91 31.56 8.68
N HIS A 501 7.64 32.33 7.64
CA HIS A 501 7.28 33.75 7.73
C HIS A 501 6.04 34.06 6.86
N PRO A 502 4.82 33.65 7.27
CA PRO A 502 3.63 33.72 6.42
C PRO A 502 3.33 35.13 5.90
N ARG A 503 3.51 36.16 6.75
CA ARG A 503 3.32 37.57 6.36
C ARG A 503 4.31 38.00 5.27
N ARG A 504 5.58 37.58 5.34
CA ARG A 504 6.57 37.91 4.29
C ARG A 504 6.24 37.24 2.97
N VAL A 505 5.74 36.00 3.00
CA VAL A 505 5.30 35.28 1.80
C VAL A 505 4.08 35.99 1.19
N MET A 506 3.10 36.37 2.03
CA MET A 506 1.94 37.15 1.60
C MET A 506 2.35 38.48 0.96
N ASP A 507 3.18 39.29 1.62
CA ASP A 507 3.62 40.59 1.09
C ASP A 507 4.32 40.46 -0.27
N ARG A 508 5.07 39.38 -0.48
CA ARG A 508 5.68 39.06 -1.77
C ARG A 508 4.62 38.74 -2.83
N LEU A 509 3.65 37.88 -2.52
CA LEU A 509 2.55 37.53 -3.43
C LEU A 509 1.71 38.75 -3.81
N LEU A 510 1.40 39.63 -2.84
CA LEU A 510 0.67 40.88 -3.10
C LEU A 510 1.48 41.86 -3.96
N THR A 511 2.81 41.88 -3.78
CA THR A 511 3.72 42.67 -4.62
C THR A 511 3.75 42.16 -6.05
N GLU A 512 3.86 40.84 -6.24
CA GLU A 512 3.82 40.17 -7.55
C GLU A 512 2.47 40.39 -8.26
N LEU A 513 1.36 40.24 -7.53
CA LEU A 513 0.01 40.53 -8.03
C LEU A 513 -0.12 41.99 -8.49
N SER A 514 0.43 42.94 -7.73
CA SER A 514 0.46 44.37 -8.08
C SER A 514 1.35 44.69 -9.29
N GLN A 515 2.15 43.74 -9.76
CA GLN A 515 2.97 43.82 -10.97
C GLN A 515 2.38 43.04 -12.15
N GLY A 516 1.19 42.44 -11.99
CA GLY A 516 0.51 41.65 -13.01
C GLY A 516 0.83 40.15 -13.00
N GLY A 517 1.40 39.63 -11.91
CA GLY A 517 1.63 38.19 -11.73
C GLY A 517 0.35 37.38 -11.54
N ASP A 518 0.43 36.07 -11.78
CA ASP A 518 -0.70 35.15 -11.65
C ASP A 518 -0.69 34.44 -10.27
N ALA A 519 -1.19 35.15 -9.25
CA ALA A 519 -1.33 34.62 -7.88
C ALA A 519 -2.79 34.52 -7.42
N HIS A 520 -3.75 34.71 -8.33
CA HIS A 520 -5.17 34.92 -8.00
C HIS A 520 -5.76 33.78 -7.14
N GLY A 521 -5.50 32.53 -7.51
CA GLY A 521 -6.07 31.37 -6.79
C GLY A 521 -5.59 31.22 -5.34
N LEU A 522 -4.32 31.55 -5.06
CA LEU A 522 -3.78 31.49 -3.70
C LEU A 522 -4.23 32.71 -2.87
N ILE A 523 -4.34 33.88 -3.51
CA ILE A 523 -4.88 35.09 -2.89
C ILE A 523 -6.33 34.91 -2.46
N ASP A 524 -7.14 34.22 -3.26
CA ASP A 524 -8.52 33.85 -2.91
C ASP A 524 -8.58 32.94 -1.67
N LEU A 525 -7.74 31.90 -1.60
CA LEU A 525 -7.68 30.99 -0.45
C LEU A 525 -7.26 31.71 0.85
N LEU A 526 -6.38 32.70 0.75
CA LEU A 526 -5.88 33.44 1.90
C LEU A 526 -6.80 34.57 2.36
N ALA A 527 -7.79 34.97 1.55
CA ALA A 527 -8.70 36.09 1.80
C ALA A 527 -9.51 35.95 3.11
N THR A 528 -9.69 34.71 3.56
CA THR A 528 -10.47 34.34 4.74
C THR A 528 -9.60 34.00 5.95
N THR A 529 -8.28 34.25 5.85
CA THR A 529 -7.29 34.00 6.91
C THR A 529 -6.85 35.31 7.57
N PRO A 530 -6.18 35.27 8.74
CA PRO A 530 -5.60 36.47 9.35
C PRO A 530 -4.58 37.23 8.48
N LEU A 531 -4.06 36.61 7.41
CA LEU A 531 -3.15 37.28 6.47
C LEU A 531 -3.86 38.26 5.53
N ALA A 532 -5.19 38.23 5.46
CA ALA A 532 -6.00 39.11 4.60
C ALA A 532 -6.00 40.58 5.05
N ASP A 533 -5.66 40.86 6.32
CA ASP A 533 -5.41 42.22 6.76
C ASP A 533 -4.15 42.78 6.08
N VAL A 534 -4.31 43.77 5.22
CA VAL A 534 -3.21 44.45 4.50
C VAL A 534 -3.04 45.91 4.95
N LEU A 535 -3.46 46.25 6.17
CA LEU A 535 -3.44 47.61 6.68
C LEU A 535 -2.06 48.28 6.53
N TRP A 536 -1.01 47.54 6.86
CA TRP A 536 0.37 48.03 6.85
C TRP A 536 1.13 47.73 5.54
N PHE A 537 0.46 47.23 4.51
CA PHE A 537 1.09 46.96 3.23
C PHE A 537 1.42 48.29 2.51
N PRO A 538 2.69 48.57 2.12
CA PRO A 538 3.09 49.88 1.61
C PRO A 538 2.35 50.37 0.35
N ARG A 539 1.89 49.45 -0.51
CA ARG A 539 1.17 49.76 -1.77
C ARG A 539 -0.32 49.42 -1.69
N ARG A 540 -0.93 49.47 -0.49
CA ARG A 540 -2.34 49.11 -0.23
C ARG A 540 -3.33 49.75 -1.20
N ALA A 541 -3.19 51.05 -1.48
CA ALA A 541 -4.09 51.75 -2.40
C ALA A 541 -4.05 51.21 -3.84
N GLU A 542 -2.89 50.73 -4.30
CA GLU A 542 -2.78 50.12 -5.63
C GLU A 542 -3.30 48.68 -5.66
N LEU A 543 -3.30 47.99 -4.52
CA LEU A 543 -3.65 46.57 -4.42
C LEU A 543 -5.12 46.32 -4.77
N TRP A 544 -6.03 47.23 -4.40
CA TRP A 544 -7.48 47.02 -4.53
C TRP A 544 -7.96 46.77 -5.96
N ARG A 545 -7.28 47.33 -6.97
CA ARG A 545 -7.60 47.11 -8.40
C ARG A 545 -7.08 45.78 -8.95
N HIS A 546 -6.15 45.13 -8.24
CA HIS A 546 -5.53 43.88 -8.66
C HIS A 546 -6.10 42.66 -7.93
N LEU A 547 -6.82 42.84 -6.83
CA LEU A 547 -7.47 41.74 -6.13
C LEU A 547 -8.66 41.17 -6.93
N PRO A 548 -8.83 39.83 -6.95
CA PRO A 548 -10.02 39.18 -7.50
C PRO A 548 -11.32 39.70 -6.86
N GLY A 549 -12.41 39.72 -7.61
CA GLY A 549 -13.67 40.34 -7.16
C GLY A 549 -14.25 39.78 -5.86
N THR A 550 -14.13 38.46 -5.64
CA THR A 550 -14.57 37.79 -4.40
C THR A 550 -13.61 38.05 -3.24
N ALA A 551 -12.31 37.82 -3.42
CA ALA A 551 -11.31 38.11 -2.39
C ALA A 551 -11.27 39.58 -1.98
N ARG A 552 -11.44 40.52 -2.92
CA ARG A 552 -11.39 41.95 -2.64
C ARG A 552 -12.34 42.36 -1.51
N ALA A 553 -13.54 41.79 -1.46
CA ALA A 553 -14.50 42.08 -0.40
C ALA A 553 -13.99 41.60 0.97
N ASP A 554 -13.42 40.41 1.04
CA ASP A 554 -12.91 39.82 2.28
C ASP A 554 -11.65 40.55 2.79
N TYR A 555 -10.70 40.89 1.89
CA TYR A 555 -9.53 41.69 2.24
C TYR A 555 -9.93 43.09 2.73
N LEU A 556 -10.91 43.74 2.08
CA LEU A 556 -11.43 45.03 2.53
C LEU A 556 -12.08 44.93 3.90
N ALA A 557 -12.86 43.88 4.16
CA ALA A 557 -13.49 43.64 5.45
C ALA A 557 -12.43 43.42 6.55
N ALA A 558 -11.49 42.49 6.35
CA ALA A 558 -10.43 42.18 7.31
C ALA A 558 -9.54 43.39 7.60
N THR A 559 -9.18 44.15 6.56
CA THR A 559 -8.37 45.38 6.70
C THR A 559 -9.16 46.50 7.38
N ALA A 560 -10.46 46.62 7.12
CA ALA A 560 -11.32 47.58 7.82
C ALA A 560 -11.45 47.26 9.31
N ASP A 561 -11.61 45.98 9.66
CA ASP A 561 -11.64 45.52 11.05
C ASP A 561 -10.30 45.78 11.76
N ALA A 562 -9.18 45.49 11.10
CA ALA A 562 -7.85 45.80 11.61
C ALA A 562 -7.62 47.30 11.81
N TRP A 563 -8.10 48.13 10.87
CA TRP A 563 -8.03 49.59 11.00
C TRP A 563 -8.83 50.10 12.20
N VAL A 564 -10.06 49.61 12.38
CA VAL A 564 -10.92 49.98 13.53
C VAL A 564 -10.25 49.60 14.85
N ALA A 565 -9.64 48.42 14.92
CA ALA A 565 -8.90 47.99 16.11
C ALA A 565 -7.66 48.87 16.37
N ALA A 566 -6.86 49.17 15.33
CA ALA A 566 -5.68 50.02 15.43
C ALA A 566 -6.03 51.42 15.93
N VAL A 567 -7.03 52.06 15.32
CA VAL A 567 -7.52 53.38 15.75
C VAL A 567 -8.14 53.33 17.14
N GLY A 568 -8.86 52.25 17.48
CA GLY A 568 -9.41 52.00 18.82
C GLY A 568 -8.33 51.88 19.92
N ASN A 569 -7.11 51.49 19.55
CA ASN A 569 -5.95 51.45 20.45
C ASN A 569 -5.19 52.79 20.50
N GLY A 570 -5.44 53.68 19.55
CA GLY A 570 -4.81 55.01 19.45
C GLY A 570 -3.72 55.10 18.37
N ASP A 571 -3.61 54.10 17.48
CA ASP A 571 -2.64 54.12 16.39
C ASP A 571 -3.12 55.03 15.23
N ASP A 572 -2.22 55.85 14.69
CA ASP A 572 -2.47 56.60 13.46
C ASP A 572 -2.15 55.72 12.26
N SER A 573 -3.21 55.17 11.66
CA SER A 573 -3.13 54.30 10.48
C SER A 573 -3.09 55.07 9.15
N GLY A 574 -2.92 56.40 9.19
CA GLY A 574 -2.84 57.25 8.01
C GLY A 574 -4.17 57.50 7.30
N MET A 575 -4.11 58.17 6.15
CA MET A 575 -5.29 58.43 5.33
C MET A 575 -5.79 57.15 4.64
N LEU A 576 -7.12 57.06 4.53
CA LEU A 576 -7.80 55.96 3.86
C LEU A 576 -8.14 56.33 2.42
N GLU A 577 -7.74 55.47 1.49
CA GLU A 577 -8.26 55.43 0.13
C GLU A 577 -9.77 55.11 0.11
N GLU A 578 -10.44 55.42 -1.00
CA GLU A 578 -11.91 55.44 -1.07
C GLU A 578 -12.54 54.07 -0.75
N GLU A 579 -11.95 52.99 -1.25
CA GLU A 579 -12.41 51.62 -1.05
C GLU A 579 -12.43 51.23 0.43
N LEU A 580 -11.31 51.44 1.12
CA LEU A 580 -11.16 51.10 2.54
C LEU A 580 -11.99 52.04 3.41
N ALA A 581 -12.03 53.33 3.07
CA ALA A 581 -12.89 54.30 3.76
C ALA A 581 -14.38 53.90 3.67
N ALA A 582 -14.83 53.37 2.54
CA ALA A 582 -16.19 52.86 2.38
C ALA A 582 -16.46 51.64 3.26
N ALA A 583 -15.51 50.70 3.33
CA ALA A 583 -15.62 49.48 4.13
C ALA A 583 -15.61 49.74 5.64
N VAL A 584 -14.82 50.72 6.10
CA VAL A 584 -14.77 51.16 7.50
C VAL A 584 -16.04 51.93 7.89
N ALA A 585 -16.58 52.76 7.01
CA ALA A 585 -17.74 53.62 7.29
C ALA A 585 -19.08 52.86 7.44
N THR A 586 -19.07 51.54 7.39
CA THR A 586 -20.27 50.72 7.64
C THR A 586 -20.76 50.89 9.09
N PRO A 587 -22.08 51.00 9.34
CA PRO A 587 -22.64 51.21 10.69
C PRO A 587 -22.10 50.23 11.74
N GLY A 588 -22.01 48.94 11.40
CA GLY A 588 -21.54 47.89 12.32
C GLY A 588 -20.10 48.03 12.80
N ARG A 589 -19.27 48.83 12.13
CA ARG A 589 -17.87 49.11 12.51
C ARG A 589 -17.71 50.47 13.16
N ILE A 590 -18.31 51.49 12.55
CA ILE A 590 -18.10 52.87 12.98
C ILE A 590 -18.85 53.21 14.26
N GLU A 591 -20.05 52.66 14.48
CA GLU A 591 -20.82 52.93 15.69
C GLU A 591 -20.12 52.40 16.95
N PRO A 592 -19.63 51.14 17.01
CA PRO A 592 -18.84 50.66 18.14
C PRO A 592 -17.57 51.47 18.38
N LEU A 593 -16.87 51.89 17.32
CA LEU A 593 -15.67 52.72 17.45
C LEU A 593 -15.99 54.08 18.06
N LEU A 594 -17.07 54.73 17.61
CA LEU A 594 -17.51 56.01 18.14
C LEU A 594 -18.04 55.90 19.58
N GLU A 595 -18.68 54.79 19.95
CA GLU A 595 -19.06 54.47 21.33
C GLU A 595 -17.82 54.33 22.23
N HIS A 596 -16.81 53.58 21.79
CA HIS A 596 -15.53 53.46 22.49
C HIS A 596 -14.84 54.83 22.65
N ALA A 597 -14.90 55.65 21.59
CA ALA A 597 -14.36 57.01 21.58
C ALA A 597 -15.07 57.98 22.54
N LEU A 598 -16.24 57.65 23.09
CA LEU A 598 -16.86 58.48 24.15
C LEU A 598 -16.02 58.52 25.44
N SER A 599 -15.18 57.50 25.65
CA SER A 599 -14.22 57.45 26.77
C SER A 599 -12.84 58.01 26.41
N ARG A 600 -12.56 58.14 25.11
CA ARG A 600 -11.26 58.49 24.53
C ARG A 600 -11.47 59.41 23.31
N PRO A 601 -11.73 60.71 23.51
CA PRO A 601 -12.14 61.63 22.44
C PRO A 601 -11.11 61.80 21.33
N GLU A 602 -9.82 61.53 21.60
CA GLU A 602 -8.74 61.51 20.62
C GLU A 602 -8.97 60.48 19.51
N ILE A 603 -9.59 59.34 19.84
CA ILE A 603 -9.95 58.28 18.89
C ILE A 603 -11.03 58.80 17.95
N GLY A 604 -12.05 59.46 18.48
CA GLY A 604 -13.12 60.06 17.69
C GLY A 604 -12.58 61.09 16.71
N CYS A 605 -11.71 61.99 17.19
CA CYS A 605 -11.04 62.97 16.33
C CYS A 605 -10.26 62.32 15.18
N THR A 606 -9.56 61.22 15.46
CA THR A 606 -8.79 60.46 14.47
C THR A 606 -9.72 59.80 13.45
N ALA A 607 -10.81 59.17 13.90
CA ALA A 607 -11.80 58.55 13.02
C ALA A 607 -12.46 59.57 12.07
N PHE A 608 -12.92 60.71 12.58
CA PHE A 608 -13.52 61.77 11.75
C PHE A 608 -12.49 62.45 10.84
N ARG A 609 -11.20 62.46 11.18
CA ARG A 609 -10.14 62.95 10.28
C ARG A 609 -9.89 61.98 9.13
N ALA A 610 -9.77 60.69 9.44
CA ALA A 610 -9.46 59.64 8.48
C ALA A 610 -10.64 59.28 7.55
N LEU A 611 -11.88 59.58 7.95
CA LEU A 611 -13.10 59.30 7.20
C LEU A 611 -13.76 60.60 6.70
N PRO A 612 -13.44 61.06 5.48
CA PRO A 612 -14.12 62.20 4.84
C PRO A 612 -15.64 62.08 4.79
N ARG A 613 -16.16 60.85 4.69
CA ARG A 613 -17.58 60.55 4.53
C ARG A 613 -18.44 60.84 5.77
N LEU A 614 -17.86 60.85 6.96
CA LEU A 614 -18.57 61.24 8.17
C LEU A 614 -18.86 62.74 8.12
N ARG A 615 -20.14 63.10 8.21
CA ARG A 615 -20.60 64.49 8.06
C ARG A 615 -20.78 65.13 9.43
N GLU A 616 -21.15 66.40 9.38
CA GLU A 616 -21.39 67.21 10.56
C GLU A 616 -22.47 66.61 11.46
N GLY A 617 -23.52 65.99 10.91
CA GLY A 617 -24.60 65.38 11.68
C GLY A 617 -24.13 64.24 12.58
N GLU A 618 -23.30 63.34 12.05
CA GLU A 618 -22.74 62.21 12.81
C GLU A 618 -21.78 62.70 13.90
N PHE A 619 -20.98 63.74 13.60
CA PHE A 619 -20.12 64.39 14.59
C PHE A 619 -20.93 65.00 15.72
N ARG A 620 -21.98 65.77 15.41
CA ARG A 620 -22.83 66.42 16.41
C ARG A 620 -23.52 65.40 17.32
N ASN A 621 -24.00 64.29 16.76
CA ASN A 621 -24.58 63.19 17.56
C ASN A 621 -23.54 62.57 18.51
N TRP A 622 -22.37 62.21 17.99
CA TRP A 622 -21.29 61.67 18.82
C TRP A 622 -20.82 62.66 19.89
N PHE A 623 -20.61 63.93 19.53
CA PHE A 623 -20.19 64.99 20.44
C PHE A 623 -21.26 65.27 21.51
N GLY A 624 -22.54 65.28 21.15
CA GLY A 624 -23.64 65.40 22.10
C GLY A 624 -23.60 64.30 23.16
N ARG A 625 -23.45 63.03 22.75
CA ARG A 625 -23.29 61.89 23.66
C ARG A 625 -22.03 62.01 24.52
N LEU A 626 -20.92 62.49 23.96
CA LEU A 626 -19.66 62.74 24.71
C LEU A 626 -19.88 63.79 25.80
N VAL A 627 -20.61 64.85 25.50
CA VAL A 627 -20.95 65.91 26.47
C VAL A 627 -21.88 65.37 27.55
N ASP A 628 -22.92 64.63 27.17
CA ASP A 628 -23.93 64.06 28.08
C ASP A 628 -23.32 63.03 29.05
N ARG A 629 -22.32 62.27 28.60
CA ARG A 629 -21.60 61.30 29.46
C ARG A 629 -20.82 61.95 30.60
N GLY A 630 -20.48 63.25 30.48
CA GLY A 630 -19.87 64.03 31.56
C GLY A 630 -18.39 63.73 31.87
N GLY A 631 -17.69 62.95 31.06
CA GLY A 631 -16.24 62.72 31.24
C GLY A 631 -15.40 63.95 30.87
N GLN A 632 -14.30 64.19 31.59
CA GLN A 632 -13.35 65.27 31.28
C GLN A 632 -12.63 64.99 29.96
N VAL A 633 -12.60 65.99 29.07
CA VAL A 633 -11.81 65.99 27.83
C VAL A 633 -10.49 66.69 28.12
N ASP A 634 -9.37 66.01 27.89
CA ASP A 634 -8.07 66.62 28.07
C ASP A 634 -7.82 67.76 27.05
N ARG A 635 -6.82 68.59 27.34
CA ARG A 635 -6.52 69.78 26.52
C ARG A 635 -6.14 69.44 25.07
N GLU A 636 -5.45 68.33 24.84
CA GLU A 636 -5.03 67.92 23.49
C GLU A 636 -6.22 67.44 22.67
N SER A 637 -7.08 66.62 23.27
CA SER A 637 -8.35 66.18 22.69
C SER A 637 -9.28 67.36 22.39
N ALA A 638 -9.40 68.33 23.30
CA ALA A 638 -10.18 69.55 23.08
C ALA A 638 -9.62 70.37 21.89
N ASN A 639 -8.30 70.54 21.81
CA ASN A 639 -7.66 71.16 20.65
C ASN A 639 -7.89 70.35 19.36
N GLY A 640 -7.91 69.02 19.45
CA GLY A 640 -8.20 68.09 18.34
C GLY A 640 -9.60 68.29 17.78
N LEU A 641 -10.61 68.36 18.66
CA LEU A 641 -12.00 68.64 18.31
C LEU A 641 -12.13 70.00 17.60
N GLY A 642 -11.53 71.04 18.19
CA GLY A 642 -11.53 72.38 17.59
C GLY A 642 -10.89 72.41 16.19
N ARG A 643 -9.72 71.77 16.04
CA ARG A 643 -9.04 71.68 14.74
C ARG A 643 -9.85 70.90 13.70
N LEU A 644 -10.48 69.79 14.09
CA LEU A 644 -11.34 69.00 13.21
C LEU A 644 -12.51 69.83 12.69
N VAL A 645 -13.29 70.43 13.61
CA VAL A 645 -14.46 71.26 13.26
C VAL A 645 -14.05 72.45 12.38
N ALA A 646 -12.95 73.12 12.71
CA ALA A 646 -12.41 74.22 11.92
C ALA A 646 -12.00 73.77 10.51
N SER A 647 -11.28 72.65 10.38
CA SER A 647 -10.81 72.13 9.09
C SER A 647 -11.94 71.72 8.15
N ARG A 648 -13.08 71.30 8.71
CA ARG A 648 -14.27 70.89 7.96
C ARG A 648 -15.29 72.03 7.75
N GLY A 649 -15.11 73.17 8.41
CA GLY A 649 -16.02 74.31 8.33
C GLY A 649 -17.40 74.06 8.95
N TRP A 650 -17.50 73.15 9.92
CA TRP A 650 -18.75 72.72 10.53
C TRP A 650 -19.29 73.76 11.54
N ARG A 651 -20.20 74.62 11.07
CA ARG A 651 -20.72 75.76 11.85
C ARG A 651 -21.64 75.34 12.99
N SER A 652 -22.52 74.38 12.76
CA SER A 652 -23.43 73.90 13.80
C SER A 652 -22.69 73.12 14.88
N ALA A 653 -21.69 72.33 14.52
CA ALA A 653 -20.81 71.68 15.50
C ALA A 653 -19.99 72.69 16.32
N ALA A 654 -19.54 73.79 15.69
CA ALA A 654 -18.86 74.87 16.42
C ALA A 654 -19.78 75.53 17.46
N VAL A 655 -21.05 75.77 17.11
CA VAL A 655 -22.07 76.27 18.04
C VAL A 655 -22.32 75.28 19.18
N ASP A 656 -22.48 73.97 18.89
CA ASP A 656 -22.68 72.97 19.94
C ASP A 656 -21.50 72.93 20.95
N ILE A 657 -20.25 73.08 20.49
CA ILE A 657 -19.07 73.19 21.38
C ILE A 657 -19.16 74.46 22.23
N ALA A 658 -19.53 75.59 21.62
CA ALA A 658 -19.69 76.87 22.31
C ALA A 658 -20.79 76.83 23.39
N ASP A 659 -21.92 76.20 23.08
CA ASP A 659 -23.04 75.99 24.00
C ASP A 659 -22.65 75.03 25.12
N ALA A 660 -21.90 73.96 24.84
CA ALA A 660 -21.41 73.06 25.88
C ALA A 660 -20.49 73.78 26.88
N VAL A 661 -19.60 74.67 26.42
CA VAL A 661 -18.73 75.47 27.29
C VAL A 661 -19.55 76.43 28.16
N HIS A 662 -20.54 77.10 27.58
CA HIS A 662 -21.30 78.14 28.30
C HIS A 662 -22.47 77.61 29.12
N ASP A 663 -23.38 76.86 28.48
CA ASP A 663 -24.67 76.46 29.04
C ASP A 663 -24.57 75.19 29.90
N ARG A 664 -23.51 74.38 29.68
CA ARG A 664 -23.27 73.11 30.41
C ARG A 664 -22.00 73.13 31.26
N SER A 665 -21.36 74.29 31.43
CA SER A 665 -20.16 74.48 32.24
C SER A 665 -18.98 73.54 31.90
N ARG A 666 -18.82 73.16 30.63
CA ARG A 666 -17.74 72.29 30.15
C ARG A 666 -16.46 73.10 29.84
N ASP A 667 -15.83 73.64 30.88
CA ASP A 667 -14.60 74.43 30.73
C ASP A 667 -13.41 73.64 30.15
N ASP A 668 -13.44 72.31 30.26
CA ASP A 668 -12.48 71.40 29.65
C ASP A 668 -12.44 71.49 28.11
N LEU A 669 -13.55 71.89 27.48
CA LEU A 669 -13.65 72.11 26.03
C LEU A 669 -13.20 73.50 25.56
N ARG A 670 -12.96 74.44 26.49
CA ARG A 670 -12.55 75.82 26.17
C ARG A 670 -11.33 75.92 25.23
N PRO A 671 -10.31 75.03 25.27
CA PRO A 671 -9.20 75.07 24.30
C PRO A 671 -9.65 74.96 22.83
N ALA A 672 -10.74 74.24 22.55
CA ALA A 672 -11.28 74.07 21.19
C ALA A 672 -11.69 75.41 20.55
N LEU A 673 -12.18 76.36 21.34
CA LEU A 673 -12.70 77.66 20.89
C LEU A 673 -11.65 78.48 20.13
N SER A 674 -10.36 78.29 20.43
CA SER A 674 -9.27 78.99 19.75
C SER A 674 -9.19 78.70 18.26
N TYR A 675 -9.64 77.51 17.83
CA TYR A 675 -9.64 77.07 16.44
C TYR A 675 -10.96 77.35 15.71
N ILE A 676 -12.09 77.35 16.44
CA ILE A 676 -13.42 77.50 15.84
C ILE A 676 -14.02 78.89 15.96
N LYS A 677 -13.32 79.85 16.57
CA LYS A 677 -13.80 81.22 16.79
C LYS A 677 -14.40 81.83 15.52
N ASP A 678 -13.79 81.60 14.36
CA ASP A 678 -14.20 82.21 13.10
C ASP A 678 -15.48 81.60 12.50
N LEU A 679 -15.91 80.43 12.99
CA LEU A 679 -17.17 79.78 12.64
C LEU A 679 -18.35 80.25 13.50
N LEU A 680 -18.09 80.95 14.62
CA LEU A 680 -19.11 81.41 15.57
C LEU A 680 -19.63 82.81 15.20
N GLY A 681 -20.90 83.07 15.50
CA GLY A 681 -21.50 84.42 15.45
C GLY A 681 -20.86 85.37 16.48
N PHE A 682 -20.98 86.67 16.25
CA PHE A 682 -20.39 87.69 17.13
C PHE A 682 -21.00 87.68 18.53
N LEU A 683 -22.31 87.42 18.64
CA LEU A 683 -23.02 87.29 19.90
C LEU A 683 -22.50 86.11 20.72
N THR A 684 -22.28 84.95 20.10
CA THR A 684 -21.71 83.77 20.76
C THR A 684 -20.26 84.03 21.21
N ARG A 685 -19.44 84.69 20.37
CA ARG A 685 -18.07 85.07 20.74
C ARG A 685 -18.05 86.05 21.93
N TRP A 686 -19.02 86.96 22.02
CA TRP A 686 -19.15 87.88 23.15
C TRP A 686 -19.60 87.18 24.44
N ARG A 687 -20.57 86.26 24.33
CA ARG A 687 -21.06 85.42 25.43
C ARG A 687 -19.93 84.62 26.08
N LEU A 688 -19.03 84.08 25.26
CA LEU A 688 -17.88 83.28 25.69
C LEU A 688 -16.62 84.09 26.06
N ASN A 689 -16.69 85.42 26.01
CA ASN A 689 -15.56 86.32 26.26
C ASN A 689 -14.36 86.09 25.31
N ILE A 690 -14.60 85.60 24.08
CA ILE A 690 -13.57 85.38 23.05
C ILE A 690 -13.12 86.72 22.45
N LEU A 691 -14.02 87.71 22.37
CA LEU A 691 -13.74 89.08 21.89
C LEU A 691 -12.98 89.95 22.91
N GLY A 692 -12.62 89.40 24.08
CA GLY A 692 -12.03 90.13 25.20
C GLY A 692 -13.07 90.85 26.07
N GLU A 693 -12.61 91.45 27.17
CA GLU A 693 -13.48 92.10 28.17
C GLU A 693 -14.33 93.23 27.61
N SER A 694 -13.83 93.92 26.57
CA SER A 694 -14.57 94.92 25.80
C SER A 694 -14.39 94.67 24.29
N PRO A 695 -15.43 94.22 23.58
CA PRO A 695 -15.38 94.06 22.13
C PRO A 695 -15.09 95.39 21.42
N GLY A 696 -14.50 95.33 20.23
CA GLY A 696 -14.30 96.53 19.42
C GLY A 696 -15.62 97.19 19.00
N VAL A 697 -15.59 98.46 18.63
CA VAL A 697 -16.80 99.23 18.20
C VAL A 697 -17.53 98.53 17.06
N SER A 698 -16.80 98.00 16.06
CA SER A 698 -17.41 97.27 14.94
C SER A 698 -18.03 95.93 15.37
N ASP A 699 -17.44 95.24 16.35
CA ASP A 699 -17.99 93.99 16.87
C ASP A 699 -19.31 94.25 17.62
N LYS A 700 -19.38 95.34 18.40
CA LYS A 700 -20.59 95.74 19.13
C LYS A 700 -21.78 95.96 18.20
N TRP A 701 -21.58 96.59 17.04
CA TRP A 701 -22.64 96.73 16.03
C TRP A 701 -23.11 95.38 15.47
N ARG A 702 -22.19 94.46 15.20
CA ARG A 702 -22.53 93.11 14.73
C ARG A 702 -23.28 92.29 15.78
N ILE A 703 -22.89 92.43 17.05
CA ILE A 703 -23.62 91.81 18.17
C ILE A 703 -25.04 92.38 18.25
N LEU A 704 -25.22 93.70 18.13
CA LEU A 704 -26.56 94.31 18.12
C LEU A 704 -27.41 93.77 16.96
N GLU A 705 -26.84 93.60 15.77
CA GLU A 705 -27.52 92.99 14.63
C GLU A 705 -27.97 91.56 14.91
N GLU A 706 -27.09 90.73 15.48
CA GLU A 706 -27.43 89.35 15.83
C GLU A 706 -28.51 89.29 16.92
N VAL A 707 -28.39 90.09 18.00
CA VAL A 707 -29.40 90.14 19.08
C VAL A 707 -30.75 90.63 18.58
N ALA A 708 -30.75 91.67 17.75
CA ALA A 708 -31.99 92.21 17.19
C ALA A 708 -32.68 91.20 16.27
N PHE A 709 -31.92 90.49 15.45
CA PHE A 709 -32.47 89.43 14.62
C PHE A 709 -32.96 88.22 15.42
N GLU A 710 -32.24 87.78 16.46
CA GLU A 710 -32.67 86.67 17.32
C GLU A 710 -34.00 86.95 18.04
N LEU A 711 -34.20 88.18 18.52
CA LEU A 711 -35.41 88.58 19.22
C LEU A 711 -36.56 88.95 18.27
N TYR A 712 -36.24 89.48 17.09
CA TYR A 712 -37.21 90.01 16.13
C TYR A 712 -36.91 89.50 14.70
N GLY A 713 -37.12 88.20 14.48
CA GLY A 713 -36.73 87.50 13.25
C GLY A 713 -37.38 88.02 11.96
N TYR A 714 -38.57 88.62 12.03
CA TYR A 714 -39.25 89.24 10.87
C TYR A 714 -38.68 90.61 10.49
N GLY A 715 -37.74 91.15 11.26
CA GLY A 715 -37.10 92.43 11.02
C GLY A 715 -37.55 93.54 11.99
N PRO A 716 -37.08 94.78 11.79
CA PRO A 716 -37.25 95.87 12.75
C PRO A 716 -38.71 96.29 13.03
N GLY A 717 -39.63 95.99 12.10
CA GLY A 717 -41.06 96.31 12.24
C GLY A 717 -41.87 95.29 13.04
N ALA A 718 -41.26 94.17 13.44
CA ALA A 718 -41.91 93.16 14.28
C ALA A 718 -42.43 93.80 15.57
N ASP A 719 -43.66 93.47 15.97
CA ASP A 719 -44.33 93.98 17.18
C ASP A 719 -44.34 95.51 17.32
N SER A 720 -44.34 96.21 16.18
CA SER A 720 -44.23 97.68 16.10
C SER A 720 -42.99 98.25 16.81
N LEU A 721 -41.93 97.44 16.96
CA LEU A 721 -40.70 97.80 17.67
C LEU A 721 -40.11 99.10 17.14
N TRP A 722 -39.99 99.24 15.82
CA TRP A 722 -39.43 100.43 15.17
C TRP A 722 -40.19 101.71 15.53
N THR A 723 -41.52 101.65 15.47
CA THR A 723 -42.38 102.79 15.83
C THR A 723 -42.28 103.13 17.31
N ARG A 724 -42.21 102.13 18.19
CA ARG A 724 -42.08 102.30 19.66
C ARG A 724 -40.71 102.84 20.08
N ALA A 725 -39.67 102.55 19.31
CA ALA A 725 -38.34 103.13 19.48
C ALA A 725 -38.22 104.57 18.94
N GLY A 726 -39.29 105.11 18.34
CA GLY A 726 -39.37 106.52 17.90
C GLY A 726 -39.18 106.75 16.39
N GLY A 727 -39.04 105.68 15.60
CA GLY A 727 -39.01 105.78 14.13
C GLY A 727 -40.39 105.66 13.49
N LYS A 728 -40.42 105.60 12.16
CA LYS A 728 -41.63 105.37 11.36
C LYS A 728 -41.46 104.10 10.54
N GLU A 729 -42.53 103.34 10.32
CA GLU A 729 -42.48 102.14 9.46
C GLU A 729 -41.90 102.41 8.06
N ALA A 730 -42.08 103.62 7.52
CA ALA A 730 -41.49 104.05 6.25
C ALA A 730 -39.95 104.15 6.27
N ASP A 731 -39.34 104.25 7.46
CA ASP A 731 -37.89 104.29 7.64
C ASP A 731 -37.27 102.88 7.56
N ILE A 732 -38.09 101.83 7.62
CA ILE A 732 -37.64 100.45 7.47
C ILE A 732 -37.43 100.18 5.98
N PRO A 733 -36.23 99.74 5.56
CA PRO A 733 -35.94 99.47 4.17
C PRO A 733 -36.79 98.32 3.65
N LYS A 734 -37.15 98.37 2.36
CA LYS A 734 -37.64 97.18 1.65
C LYS A 734 -36.48 96.20 1.56
N ALA A 735 -36.57 95.11 2.30
CA ALA A 735 -35.59 94.03 2.32
C ALA A 735 -36.30 92.70 2.17
N ASP A 736 -35.63 91.72 1.57
CA ASP A 736 -36.24 90.42 1.29
C ASP A 736 -36.31 89.54 2.55
N THR A 737 -35.52 89.87 3.57
CA THR A 737 -35.50 89.16 4.86
C THR A 737 -35.41 90.12 6.04
N GLY A 738 -35.94 89.70 7.19
CA GLY A 738 -35.81 90.45 8.44
C GLY A 738 -34.35 90.70 8.86
N ARG A 739 -33.45 89.75 8.56
CA ARG A 739 -32.01 89.90 8.80
C ARG A 739 -31.39 90.99 7.94
N GLU A 740 -31.76 91.04 6.67
CA GLU A 740 -31.29 92.08 5.77
C GLU A 740 -31.84 93.45 6.18
N ALA A 741 -33.10 93.53 6.61
CA ALA A 741 -33.67 94.75 7.15
C ALA A 741 -32.87 95.24 8.38
N TRP A 742 -32.58 94.34 9.33
CA TRP A 742 -31.73 94.64 10.50
C TRP A 742 -30.33 95.11 10.12
N ARG A 743 -29.67 94.40 9.21
CA ARG A 743 -28.33 94.75 8.72
C ARG A 743 -28.29 96.15 8.12
N ILE A 744 -29.28 96.52 7.29
CA ILE A 744 -29.33 97.84 6.65
C ILE A 744 -29.52 98.94 7.69
N VAL A 745 -30.49 98.80 8.60
CA VAL A 745 -30.79 99.85 9.58
C VAL A 745 -29.67 100.01 10.61
N ILE A 746 -29.04 98.92 11.03
CA ILE A 746 -27.90 98.97 11.96
C ILE A 746 -26.65 99.52 11.25
N SER A 747 -26.40 99.14 9.99
CA SER A 747 -25.31 99.73 9.20
C SER A 747 -25.52 101.23 8.93
N ALA A 748 -26.77 101.70 8.85
CA ALA A 748 -27.09 103.11 8.74
C ALA A 748 -26.83 103.83 10.07
N ALA A 749 -27.22 103.21 11.20
CA ALA A 749 -26.94 103.72 12.54
C ALA A 749 -25.43 103.78 12.85
N GLU A 750 -24.66 102.75 12.51
CA GLU A 750 -23.19 102.72 12.64
C GLU A 750 -22.51 103.90 11.92
N ARG A 751 -23.05 104.32 10.77
CA ARG A 751 -22.54 105.46 9.98
C ARG A 751 -23.13 106.81 10.40
N GLY A 752 -23.87 106.87 11.50
CA GLY A 752 -24.52 108.09 12.00
C GLY A 752 -25.71 108.58 11.16
N ARG A 753 -26.32 107.68 10.35
CA ARG A 753 -27.46 107.97 9.46
C ARG A 753 -28.72 107.18 9.85
N GLY A 754 -28.77 106.63 11.06
CA GLY A 754 -29.92 105.87 11.55
C GLY A 754 -31.13 106.79 11.76
N ALA A 755 -32.33 106.31 11.39
CA ALA A 755 -33.58 107.03 11.60
C ALA A 755 -34.08 106.98 13.07
N ILE A 756 -33.42 106.18 13.92
CA ILE A 756 -33.73 105.97 15.32
C ILE A 756 -32.46 106.09 16.16
N ASP A 757 -32.60 106.60 17.39
CA ASP A 757 -31.55 106.56 18.41
C ASP A 757 -31.35 105.12 18.92
N VAL A 758 -30.14 104.60 18.78
CA VAL A 758 -29.79 103.22 19.15
C VAL A 758 -29.93 102.98 20.66
N ASP A 759 -29.70 104.00 21.49
CA ASP A 759 -29.95 103.91 22.94
C ASP A 759 -31.43 103.62 23.18
N ARG A 760 -32.31 104.36 22.48
CA ARG A 760 -33.76 104.20 22.57
C ARG A 760 -34.23 102.86 22.02
N LEU A 761 -33.63 102.39 20.92
CA LEU A 761 -33.93 101.06 20.37
C LEU A 761 -33.59 99.95 21.39
N ILE A 762 -32.40 99.99 21.99
CA ILE A 762 -31.97 99.02 23.02
C ILE A 762 -32.85 99.12 24.26
N GLU A 763 -33.27 100.32 24.67
CA GLU A 763 -34.21 100.51 25.79
C GLU A 763 -35.54 99.78 25.55
N VAL A 764 -36.14 99.95 24.37
CA VAL A 764 -37.42 99.31 24.03
C VAL A 764 -37.24 97.79 23.91
N MET A 765 -36.18 97.34 23.23
CA MET A 765 -35.88 95.91 23.13
C MET A 765 -35.66 95.26 24.51
N SER A 766 -35.01 95.98 25.44
CA SER A 766 -34.78 95.52 26.82
C SER A 766 -36.06 95.49 27.65
N TRP A 767 -37.03 96.37 27.35
CA TRP A 767 -38.33 96.34 28.01
C TRP A 767 -39.16 95.14 27.57
N ASP A 768 -39.11 94.80 26.29
CA ASP A 768 -39.77 93.62 25.72
C ASP A 768 -39.09 92.31 26.16
N ASN A 769 -37.78 92.35 26.40
CA ASN A 769 -36.97 91.19 26.78
C ASN A 769 -36.12 91.46 28.02
N PRO A 770 -36.74 91.63 29.21
CA PRO A 770 -36.06 92.12 30.43
C PRO A 770 -34.95 91.20 30.95
N HIS A 771 -35.03 89.91 30.62
CA HIS A 771 -34.04 88.90 31.05
C HIS A 771 -32.96 88.64 30.00
N ASN A 772 -32.95 89.33 28.86
CA ASN A 772 -31.91 89.14 27.85
C ASN A 772 -30.57 89.72 28.33
N TRP A 773 -29.59 88.86 28.55
CA TRP A 773 -28.27 89.24 29.07
C TRP A 773 -27.51 90.19 28.14
N ALA A 774 -27.64 90.02 26.81
CA ALA A 774 -26.91 90.79 25.82
C ALA A 774 -27.41 92.23 25.78
N LEU A 775 -28.73 92.42 25.78
CA LEU A 775 -29.36 93.74 25.89
C LEU A 775 -29.02 94.45 27.20
N ASN A 776 -29.06 93.74 28.32
CA ASN A 776 -28.68 94.28 29.63
C ASN A 776 -27.20 94.72 29.66
N ARG A 777 -26.31 93.98 28.99
CA ARG A 777 -24.90 94.35 28.85
C ARG A 777 -24.70 95.51 27.87
N MET A 778 -25.45 95.59 26.77
CA MET A 778 -25.41 96.72 25.83
C MET A 778 -25.91 98.02 26.48
N LYS A 779 -26.97 97.96 27.30
CA LYS A 779 -27.53 99.11 28.02
C LYS A 779 -26.54 99.74 29.03
N SER A 780 -25.60 98.96 29.54
CA SER A 780 -24.52 99.44 30.40
C SER A 780 -23.26 99.88 29.64
N ASP A 781 -23.21 99.66 28.32
CA ASP A 781 -22.06 99.99 27.47
C ASP A 781 -22.07 101.48 27.07
N PRO A 782 -21.00 102.24 27.32
CA PRO A 782 -20.91 103.66 26.95
C PRO A 782 -21.08 103.94 25.45
N MET A 783 -20.82 102.97 24.57
CA MET A 783 -20.95 103.15 23.12
C MET A 783 -22.40 103.39 22.69
N PHE A 784 -23.33 102.66 23.30
CA PHE A 784 -24.74 102.71 22.91
C PHE A 784 -25.53 103.79 23.65
N ARG A 785 -24.89 104.49 24.60
CA ARG A 785 -25.51 105.59 25.34
C ARG A 785 -25.30 106.91 24.65
N THR A 786 -26.39 107.60 24.38
CA THR A 786 -26.34 108.97 23.90
C THR A 786 -25.91 109.85 25.08
N LYS A 787 -24.73 110.49 25.01
CA LYS A 787 -24.33 111.49 26.01
C LYS A 787 -25.39 112.60 25.98
N LYS A 788 -26.24 112.65 27.02
CA LYS A 788 -27.15 113.77 27.24
C LYS A 788 -26.39 115.07 27.44
#